data_AF-A0A812YYW8-F1
#
_entry.id   AF-A0A812YYW8-F1
#
_cell.length_a   1.000
_cell.length_b   1.000
_cell.length_c   1.000
_cell.angle_alpha   90.00
_cell.angle_beta   90.00
_cell.angle_gamma   90.00
#
_symmetry.space_group_name_H-M   'P 1'
#
loop_
_entity.id
_entity.type
_entity.pdbx_description
1 polymer ?
#
loop_
_entity_poly.entity_id
_entity_poly.type
_entity_poly.pdbx_seq_one_letter_code
_entity_poly.pdbx_strand_id
1 'polypeptide(L)'
;MAVNQMPRAEEGQLLWPEVGSSDFLKFDFGGTAYESELQKNQARAKNLSAIKCMVKTIGPLGGSVDEALGVRVMWMEHDFAFFGGSLGCAEGEKLTRGFEYAKQHGLPVVVKCASGGARMHEGTLSLMQMAKISCAVAALGSAGLPFLTLLVDPCYGGVSASYAMQADVRIGAARGRLGFSGPQVILNTQFSMHQDSYDRTCPDEFQSNEFGLHHGVVDVVVPPEDMESVAWQVLSVLAAKPQRPPSTSTKITEFASGSPDYLKSRGLDRYDSTDILKQLSVRFIDLGGDGKGPHGLDKCLRCGLATLQSGRSVVVMRCCKGHTPVDREKHNHAMPAPAGYRTALRFFDLAERFGLPVVTLVDTVGAWPSFAAEMAGQSEAIATNLTKMGGLKVPIVTIIVGEGGSGGALAIAMGNKIGMLSKAYYSTITPEGAASILGRYKDDDHKKVQFPEDCMALASKQNIYAPQLKELGVIDEVIWEKDGEDCNEFPATMSNISAFVEASLQELADMDQSKLVEQRYQKFRNMGKFKEYSPEEREALTSAPAEQKSKRQRSVPTPPKLLTFLTEQTMKGDSSFFKGKGPKDCPRNCYLKVEPEPAAKPERNAKQILDEEGPEAMAKWVRATSKERILVTDTTLRDAHQSLVATRMRTADMLKAAPEMSKHLHQYFSLECWGGATFDVAYRFLNEDAFRRLEELRAAIPNICTQMLLRGANGVGYKSYPDNVVEEFVRQAATSGMDVFRIFDCFNDVEQMKVSINAVRKMKKVAEIAMCFTGDFLSPDEKIYTLDYYKDLCQKCVDAGAHMIAIKDMAGLLRPAHAAPMIQVIRSVTDLPIHFHTHNTSSAQLATLHAMADAGCDIVDGCFAAFADGTSQPSLNAFLATMEGRPRDPKINYRKLEGLDAYWSSVRDMYSPFESGMKAMTARVFQHQVPGGQYSNMYAQCHALGGDNWDHILQMYADVNMWCGDIVKVTPSSKAVGDIALFLVKQGIEPNDFDNMPKMQALHWPQSAIELARGEMGTPHFGFPRRMQDAILKGQLKPMEGRPGDTLAPEDFEKVKAAMKAEFGKEPTSEDMNAFLMYPGVFRDYMKHLAKVGPLATCLPTGAFFYGLTVHETIEFEVPGPNVVEAEAQANAALPRTKATITLNRVGPLEHDFMRTCEWLVDGVAYPVSIYDPPPGAASYKGPMADPSKKSHVACPLPGVIKTSIKEGAEVKKDDLLFTVVAMKMEVLVRAPADCTILEVCIAVDDEVVDGALLAKLEL
;
A
#
# COMPACT_ATOMS: atom_id res chain seq x y z
N MET A 1 -46.27 32.73 8.25
CA MET A 1 -45.57 33.81 8.98
C MET A 1 -44.16 33.31 9.29
N ALA A 2 -43.13 34.12 9.06
CA ALA A 2 -41.77 33.76 9.48
C ALA A 2 -41.75 33.60 11.01
N VAL A 3 -41.13 32.53 11.51
CA VAL A 3 -41.06 32.19 12.96
C VAL A 3 -40.55 33.37 13.81
N ASN A 4 -39.79 34.29 13.20
CA ASN A 4 -39.20 35.50 13.80
C ASN A 4 -40.17 36.52 14.44
N GLN A 5 -41.50 36.31 14.47
CA GLN A 5 -42.46 37.23 15.09
C GLN A 5 -43.53 36.57 16.01
N MET A 6 -43.42 35.28 16.34
CA MET A 6 -44.45 34.64 17.19
C MET A 6 -44.26 34.95 18.70
N PRO A 7 -45.33 35.36 19.41
CA PRO A 7 -45.30 35.55 20.86
C PRO A 7 -45.17 34.22 21.63
N ARG A 8 -44.76 34.28 22.90
CA ARG A 8 -44.65 33.11 23.78
C ARG A 8 -46.01 32.40 23.90
N ALA A 9 -46.05 31.13 23.52
CA ALA A 9 -47.22 30.26 23.65
C ALA A 9 -47.60 30.00 25.12
N GLU A 10 -48.91 29.87 25.37
CA GLU A 10 -49.45 29.39 26.64
C GLU A 10 -49.19 27.88 26.83
N GLU A 11 -49.20 27.43 28.07
CA GLU A 11 -49.00 26.02 28.44
C GLU A 11 -50.08 25.14 27.78
N GLY A 12 -49.66 24.09 27.06
CA GLY A 12 -50.56 23.15 26.38
C GLY A 12 -51.23 23.69 25.10
N GLN A 13 -50.99 24.94 24.71
CA GLN A 13 -51.54 25.51 23.48
C GLN A 13 -50.91 24.84 22.25
N LEU A 14 -51.76 24.33 21.34
CA LEU A 14 -51.31 23.77 20.06
C LEU A 14 -50.76 24.88 19.15
N LEU A 15 -49.54 24.67 18.66
CA LEU A 15 -48.86 25.53 17.71
C LEU A 15 -49.04 25.03 16.28
N TRP A 16 -49.31 25.98 15.39
CA TRP A 16 -49.59 25.77 13.96
C TRP A 16 -50.68 24.73 13.67
N PRO A 17 -51.85 24.74 14.36
CA PRO A 17 -52.94 23.80 14.07
C PRO A 17 -53.44 23.91 12.63
N GLU A 18 -53.24 25.05 11.98
CA GLU A 18 -53.61 25.33 10.59
C GLU A 18 -52.70 24.67 9.54
N VAL A 19 -51.49 24.21 9.91
CA VAL A 19 -50.58 23.53 8.98
C VAL A 19 -51.01 22.07 8.83
N GLY A 20 -51.35 21.67 7.60
CA GLY A 20 -51.88 20.35 7.29
C GLY A 20 -51.30 19.75 6.02
N SER A 21 -51.41 18.43 5.90
CA SER A 21 -51.01 17.71 4.69
C SER A 21 -51.96 18.04 3.53
N SER A 22 -51.47 17.94 2.30
CA SER A 22 -52.24 18.26 1.09
C SER A 22 -51.83 17.35 -0.07
N ASP A 23 -52.78 16.98 -0.93
CA ASP A 23 -52.50 16.20 -2.15
C ASP A 23 -52.02 17.08 -3.31
N PHE A 24 -50.78 17.57 -3.22
CA PHE A 24 -50.19 18.40 -4.27
C PHE A 24 -49.70 17.59 -5.49
N LEU A 25 -49.55 16.26 -5.35
CA LEU A 25 -49.15 15.37 -6.45
C LEU A 25 -50.35 14.79 -7.21
N LYS A 26 -51.58 14.96 -6.70
CA LYS A 26 -52.78 14.27 -7.18
C LYS A 26 -52.56 12.75 -7.21
N PHE A 27 -52.00 12.22 -6.12
CA PHE A 27 -51.54 10.83 -6.05
C PHE A 27 -52.73 9.86 -6.05
N ASP A 28 -52.71 8.90 -6.98
CA ASP A 28 -53.67 7.78 -7.04
C ASP A 28 -52.91 6.48 -7.33
N PHE A 29 -53.17 5.45 -6.52
CA PHE A 29 -52.63 4.11 -6.75
C PHE A 29 -53.71 3.06 -6.50
N GLY A 30 -53.92 2.18 -7.49
CA GLY A 30 -54.89 1.09 -7.39
C GLY A 30 -56.35 1.54 -7.23
N GLY A 31 -56.70 2.75 -7.68
CA GLY A 31 -58.04 3.33 -7.54
C GLY A 31 -58.31 3.99 -6.18
N THR A 32 -57.25 4.21 -5.40
CA THR A 32 -57.31 4.93 -4.12
C THR A 32 -56.57 6.25 -4.24
N ALA A 33 -57.32 7.35 -4.32
CA ALA A 33 -56.78 8.71 -4.36
C ALA A 33 -56.32 9.17 -2.96
N TYR A 34 -55.16 9.82 -2.88
CA TYR A 34 -54.59 10.32 -1.63
C TYR A 34 -55.50 11.32 -0.93
N GLU A 35 -56.13 12.24 -1.66
CA GLU A 35 -57.10 13.19 -1.11
C GLU A 35 -58.24 12.50 -0.33
N SER A 36 -58.72 11.34 -0.81
CA SER A 36 -59.76 10.57 -0.11
C SER A 36 -59.24 9.92 1.18
N GLU A 37 -58.02 9.38 1.14
CA GLU A 37 -57.37 8.82 2.33
C GLU A 37 -57.02 9.91 3.35
N LEU A 38 -56.65 11.10 2.88
CA LEU A 38 -56.35 12.26 3.71
C LEU A 38 -57.56 12.69 4.54
N GLN A 39 -58.73 12.82 3.92
CA GLN A 39 -59.97 13.16 4.63
C GLN A 39 -60.34 12.12 5.69
N LYS A 40 -60.19 10.81 5.38
CA LYS A 40 -60.43 9.73 6.35
C LYS A 40 -59.49 9.80 7.55
N ASN A 41 -58.19 9.99 7.30
CA ASN A 41 -57.18 10.04 8.36
C ASN A 41 -57.28 11.32 9.19
N GLN A 42 -57.63 12.46 8.59
CA GLN A 42 -57.94 13.70 9.30
C GLN A 42 -59.14 13.53 10.23
N ALA A 43 -60.23 12.92 9.75
CA ALA A 43 -61.41 12.63 10.57
C ALA A 43 -61.09 11.68 11.72
N ARG A 44 -60.27 10.65 11.47
CA ARG A 44 -59.85 9.66 12.49
C ARG A 44 -58.99 10.30 13.59
N ALA A 45 -57.98 11.07 13.22
CA ALA A 45 -57.04 11.69 14.16
C ALA A 45 -57.56 12.99 14.78
N LYS A 46 -58.61 13.59 14.21
CA LYS A 46 -59.10 14.94 14.55
C LYS A 46 -57.99 15.99 14.49
N ASN A 47 -57.09 15.85 13.52
CA ASN A 47 -55.94 16.73 13.30
C ASN A 47 -55.61 16.79 11.80
N LEU A 48 -54.97 17.87 11.34
CA LEU A 48 -54.62 18.07 9.93
C LEU A 48 -53.27 17.46 9.52
N SER A 49 -52.50 16.97 10.49
CA SER A 49 -51.18 16.36 10.30
C SER A 49 -50.92 15.32 11.40
N ALA A 50 -49.91 14.49 11.23
CA ALA A 50 -49.44 13.55 12.25
C ALA A 50 -48.61 14.19 13.37
N ILE A 51 -48.33 15.50 13.38
CA ILE A 51 -47.55 16.16 14.44
C ILE A 51 -48.41 17.15 15.23
N LYS A 52 -48.28 17.08 16.56
CA LYS A 52 -48.74 18.12 17.49
C LYS A 52 -47.52 18.80 18.10
N CYS A 53 -47.55 20.13 18.14
CA CYS A 53 -46.50 20.98 18.69
C CYS A 53 -47.11 21.81 19.81
N MET A 54 -46.48 21.86 20.97
CA MET A 54 -46.93 22.69 22.10
C MET A 54 -45.77 23.00 23.03
N VAL A 55 -45.92 24.04 23.84
CA VAL A 55 -45.05 24.24 25.00
C VAL A 55 -45.68 23.52 26.19
N LYS A 56 -44.88 22.65 26.81
CA LYS A 56 -45.30 21.83 27.96
C LYS A 56 -44.27 21.94 29.07
N THR A 57 -44.70 21.90 30.32
CA THR A 57 -43.86 21.78 31.50
C THR A 57 -43.89 20.32 31.95
N ILE A 58 -42.72 19.67 31.99
CA ILE A 58 -42.58 18.31 32.50
C ILE A 58 -41.92 18.35 33.89
N GLY A 59 -42.35 17.48 34.80
CA GLY A 59 -41.93 17.47 36.21
C GLY A 59 -41.96 16.07 36.84
N PRO A 60 -41.61 15.94 38.13
CA PRO A 60 -41.59 14.65 38.83
C PRO A 60 -42.99 14.03 38.95
N LEU A 61 -43.10 12.70 38.85
CA LEU A 61 -44.35 11.95 39.05
C LEU A 61 -44.80 12.03 40.53
N GLY A 62 -46.07 12.37 40.74
CA GLY A 62 -46.71 12.49 42.06
C GLY A 62 -46.86 13.95 42.50
N GLY A 63 -48.10 14.45 42.44
CA GLY A 63 -48.47 15.86 42.65
C GLY A 63 -48.30 16.40 44.07
N SER A 64 -47.10 16.30 44.66
CA SER A 64 -46.75 16.98 45.90
C SER A 64 -45.46 17.80 45.75
N VAL A 65 -45.67 19.12 45.74
CA VAL A 65 -44.80 20.20 46.23
C VAL A 65 -43.44 20.39 45.53
N ASP A 66 -43.47 20.84 44.27
CA ASP A 66 -42.79 22.09 43.85
C ASP A 66 -43.00 22.30 42.34
N GLU A 67 -43.92 23.19 41.94
CA GLU A 67 -43.98 23.70 40.55
C GLU A 67 -42.64 24.36 40.14
N ALA A 68 -41.79 24.72 41.11
CA ALA A 68 -40.46 25.29 40.93
C ALA A 68 -39.43 24.34 40.28
N LEU A 69 -39.68 23.03 40.22
CA LEU A 69 -38.74 22.04 39.66
C LEU A 69 -39.08 21.58 38.23
N GLY A 70 -40.19 22.05 37.65
CA GLY A 70 -40.60 21.70 36.28
C GLY A 70 -39.68 22.31 35.21
N VAL A 71 -39.48 21.59 34.10
CA VAL A 71 -38.75 22.08 32.93
C VAL A 71 -39.74 22.38 31.81
N ARG A 72 -39.83 23.64 31.38
CA ARG A 72 -40.57 24.02 30.16
C ARG A 72 -39.81 23.53 28.94
N VAL A 73 -40.50 22.80 28.08
CA VAL A 73 -39.96 22.23 26.85
C VAL A 73 -40.83 22.57 25.66
N MET A 74 -40.21 22.61 24.48
CA MET A 74 -40.93 22.44 23.23
C MET A 74 -41.27 20.95 23.07
N TRP A 75 -42.53 20.61 23.29
CA TRP A 75 -43.04 19.24 23.18
C TRP A 75 -43.61 19.01 21.78
N MET A 76 -43.10 18.00 21.11
CA MET A 76 -43.60 17.57 19.82
C MET A 76 -43.95 16.09 19.89
N GLU A 77 -45.11 15.70 19.39
CA GLU A 77 -45.54 14.31 19.43
C GLU A 77 -46.19 13.88 18.12
N HIS A 78 -45.89 12.63 17.75
CA HIS A 78 -46.58 11.96 16.66
C HIS A 78 -47.95 11.44 17.09
N ASP A 79 -48.94 11.69 16.26
CA ASP A 79 -50.27 11.09 16.34
C ASP A 79 -50.34 9.91 15.37
N PHE A 80 -50.17 8.71 15.91
CA PHE A 80 -50.17 7.48 15.11
C PHE A 80 -51.52 7.22 14.41
N ALA A 81 -52.62 7.81 14.89
CA ALA A 81 -53.92 7.71 14.25
C ALA A 81 -53.97 8.43 12.89
N PHE A 82 -53.03 9.32 12.59
CA PHE A 82 -52.93 10.00 11.30
C PHE A 82 -51.89 9.29 10.41
N PHE A 83 -52.33 8.48 9.43
CA PHE A 83 -51.44 7.72 8.53
C PHE A 83 -50.29 6.98 9.23
N GLY A 84 -50.55 6.35 10.39
CA GLY A 84 -49.50 5.64 11.13
C GLY A 84 -48.36 6.55 11.59
N GLY A 85 -48.65 7.84 11.83
CA GLY A 85 -47.65 8.82 12.24
C GLY A 85 -46.58 9.12 11.17
N SER A 86 -46.86 8.82 9.90
CA SER A 86 -45.89 8.97 8.81
C SER A 86 -45.45 10.43 8.58
N LEU A 87 -44.16 10.61 8.29
CA LEU A 87 -43.52 11.91 8.06
C LEU A 87 -43.83 12.42 6.65
N GLY A 88 -44.74 13.39 6.51
CA GLY A 88 -44.96 14.16 5.27
C GLY A 88 -44.42 15.59 5.37
N CYS A 89 -44.67 16.40 4.35
CA CYS A 89 -44.22 17.78 4.23
C CYS A 89 -44.76 18.68 5.36
N ALA A 90 -46.02 18.49 5.75
CA ALA A 90 -46.64 19.25 6.84
C ALA A 90 -46.01 18.90 8.20
N GLU A 91 -45.74 17.62 8.44
CA GLU A 91 -45.05 17.16 9.65
C GLU A 91 -43.61 17.67 9.70
N GLY A 92 -42.90 17.59 8.57
CA GLY A 92 -41.56 18.14 8.40
C GLY A 92 -41.49 19.63 8.73
N GLU A 93 -42.45 20.39 8.22
CA GLU A 93 -42.59 21.81 8.50
C GLU A 93 -42.87 22.09 9.99
N LYS A 94 -43.82 21.38 10.61
CA LYS A 94 -44.15 21.57 12.03
C LYS A 94 -42.97 21.26 12.95
N LEU A 95 -42.28 20.13 12.72
CA LEU A 95 -41.09 19.75 13.49
C LEU A 95 -39.99 20.81 13.35
N THR A 96 -39.71 21.24 12.12
CA THR A 96 -38.71 22.29 11.85
C THR A 96 -39.03 23.58 12.59
N ARG A 97 -40.28 24.06 12.49
CA ARG A 97 -40.72 25.25 13.22
C ARG A 97 -40.65 25.07 14.73
N GLY A 98 -40.93 23.86 15.24
CA GLY A 98 -40.79 23.52 16.65
C GLY A 98 -39.35 23.69 17.14
N PHE A 99 -38.37 23.13 16.41
CA PHE A 99 -36.95 23.32 16.70
C PHE A 99 -36.51 24.79 16.61
N GLU A 100 -36.97 25.52 15.59
CA GLU A 100 -36.68 26.95 15.44
C GLU A 100 -37.28 27.79 16.56
N TYR A 101 -38.53 27.50 16.95
CA TYR A 101 -39.21 28.16 18.06
C TYR A 101 -38.49 27.88 19.38
N ALA A 102 -38.07 26.62 19.61
CA ALA A 102 -37.31 26.23 20.78
C ALA A 102 -35.98 26.99 20.86
N LYS A 103 -35.25 27.08 19.75
CA LYS A 103 -34.02 27.88 19.65
C LYS A 103 -34.26 29.36 19.94
N GLN A 104 -35.29 29.95 19.35
CA GLN A 104 -35.64 31.36 19.56
C GLN A 104 -35.99 31.67 21.02
N HIS A 105 -36.63 30.72 21.72
CA HIS A 105 -37.11 30.91 23.09
C HIS A 105 -36.23 30.27 24.16
N GLY A 106 -35.11 29.65 23.78
CA GLY A 106 -34.19 29.00 24.72
C GLY A 106 -34.79 27.77 25.41
N LEU A 107 -35.66 27.02 24.73
CA LEU A 107 -36.34 25.84 25.28
C LEU A 107 -35.61 24.55 24.90
N PRO A 108 -35.45 23.57 25.82
CA PRO A 108 -35.15 22.20 25.45
C PRO A 108 -36.26 21.60 24.59
N VAL A 109 -35.91 20.60 23.79
CA VAL A 109 -36.85 19.91 22.89
C VAL A 109 -37.06 18.47 23.33
N VAL A 110 -38.32 18.03 23.36
CA VAL A 110 -38.69 16.63 23.55
C VAL A 110 -39.60 16.19 22.41
N VAL A 111 -39.21 15.13 21.68
CA VAL A 111 -40.01 14.57 20.59
C VAL A 111 -40.46 13.15 20.92
N LYS A 112 -41.77 12.93 21.06
CA LYS A 112 -42.38 11.60 21.17
C LYS A 112 -42.60 11.00 19.78
N CYS A 113 -41.77 10.03 19.44
CA CYS A 113 -41.65 9.44 18.11
C CYS A 113 -42.50 8.17 18.01
N ALA A 114 -43.56 8.21 17.20
CA ALA A 114 -44.40 7.08 16.81
C ALA A 114 -44.67 7.16 15.30
N SER A 115 -44.01 6.35 14.48
CA SER A 115 -44.10 6.46 13.04
C SER A 115 -43.88 5.14 12.30
N GLY A 116 -44.69 4.91 11.27
CA GLY A 116 -44.47 3.87 10.26
C GLY A 116 -43.45 4.24 9.18
N GLY A 117 -42.91 5.47 9.16
CA GLY A 117 -41.89 5.91 8.21
C GLY A 117 -42.27 7.15 7.40
N ALA A 118 -41.75 7.26 6.17
CA ALA A 118 -42.04 8.39 5.27
C ALA A 118 -43.43 8.25 4.63
N ARG A 119 -44.09 9.38 4.36
CA ARG A 119 -45.39 9.41 3.69
C ARG A 119 -45.25 9.27 2.18
N MET A 120 -45.43 8.04 1.70
CA MET A 120 -45.27 7.69 0.28
C MET A 120 -46.16 8.50 -0.67
N HIS A 121 -47.37 8.88 -0.23
CA HIS A 121 -48.31 9.67 -1.04
C HIS A 121 -47.79 11.07 -1.43
N GLU A 122 -46.84 11.62 -0.67
CA GLU A 122 -46.20 12.92 -0.95
C GLU A 122 -44.83 12.77 -1.64
N GLY A 123 -44.47 11.54 -2.03
CA GLY A 123 -43.30 11.21 -2.83
C GLY A 123 -41.97 11.62 -2.18
N THR A 124 -41.00 12.01 -3.02
CA THR A 124 -39.64 12.37 -2.58
C THR A 124 -39.60 13.58 -1.65
N LEU A 125 -40.57 14.49 -1.72
CA LEU A 125 -40.59 15.65 -0.82
C LEU A 125 -40.84 15.26 0.64
N SER A 126 -41.54 14.15 0.89
CA SER A 126 -41.66 13.55 2.22
C SER A 126 -40.29 13.08 2.74
N LEU A 127 -39.48 12.42 1.90
CA LEU A 127 -38.10 12.03 2.25
C LEU A 127 -37.23 13.26 2.57
N MET A 128 -37.35 14.33 1.80
CA MET A 128 -36.56 15.57 1.99
C MET A 128 -36.86 16.29 3.32
N GLN A 129 -37.97 15.96 3.99
CA GLN A 129 -38.22 16.52 5.32
C GLN A 129 -37.22 16.04 6.37
N MET A 130 -36.62 14.85 6.18
CA MET A 130 -35.54 14.39 7.04
C MET A 130 -34.37 15.38 7.05
N ALA A 131 -33.91 15.78 5.86
CA ALA A 131 -32.85 16.75 5.71
C ALA A 131 -33.22 18.12 6.33
N LYS A 132 -34.46 18.58 6.08
CA LYS A 132 -34.98 19.84 6.64
C LYS A 132 -34.90 19.83 8.18
N ILE A 133 -35.41 18.78 8.82
CA ILE A 133 -35.43 18.68 10.28
C ILE A 133 -34.01 18.54 10.83
N SER A 134 -33.15 17.73 10.20
CA SER A 134 -31.78 17.54 10.66
C SER A 134 -30.97 18.85 10.65
N CYS A 135 -31.20 19.74 9.68
CA CYS A 135 -30.63 21.09 9.70
C CYS A 135 -31.09 21.89 10.93
N ALA A 136 -32.37 21.79 11.31
CA ALA A 136 -32.91 22.46 12.49
C ALA A 136 -32.37 21.86 13.80
N VAL A 137 -32.22 20.54 13.89
CA VAL A 137 -31.59 19.84 15.02
C VAL A 137 -30.14 20.30 15.20
N ALA A 138 -29.35 20.36 14.13
CA ALA A 138 -27.97 20.87 14.18
C ALA A 138 -27.92 22.34 14.63
N ALA A 139 -28.87 23.17 14.18
CA ALA A 139 -28.98 24.56 14.58
C ALA A 139 -29.39 24.74 16.06
N LEU A 140 -30.22 23.83 16.60
CA LEU A 140 -30.54 23.76 18.03
C LEU A 140 -29.30 23.35 18.84
N GLY A 141 -28.57 22.34 18.37
CA GLY A 141 -27.39 21.86 19.08
C GLY A 141 -26.27 22.89 19.15
N SER A 142 -26.07 23.65 18.08
CA SER A 142 -25.14 24.80 18.04
C SER A 142 -25.55 25.93 19.00
N ALA A 143 -26.82 26.00 19.40
CA ALA A 143 -27.30 26.94 20.40
C ALA A 143 -27.16 26.42 21.85
N GLY A 144 -26.58 25.22 22.05
CA GLY A 144 -26.38 24.62 23.37
C GLY A 144 -27.67 24.16 24.05
N LEU A 145 -28.76 23.94 23.30
CA LEU A 145 -30.04 23.51 23.86
C LEU A 145 -30.19 21.97 23.81
N PRO A 146 -30.73 21.33 24.86
CA PRO A 146 -30.91 19.88 24.89
C PRO A 146 -32.03 19.40 23.97
N PHE A 147 -31.83 18.23 23.34
CA PHE A 147 -32.83 17.54 22.55
C PHE A 147 -32.95 16.06 22.96
N LEU A 148 -34.14 15.63 23.35
CA LEU A 148 -34.46 14.25 23.72
C LEU A 148 -35.51 13.64 22.81
N THR A 149 -35.42 12.33 22.60
CA THR A 149 -36.46 11.55 21.90
C THR A 149 -37.05 10.49 22.81
N LEU A 150 -38.38 10.38 22.79
CA LEU A 150 -39.13 9.29 23.40
C LEU A 150 -39.55 8.32 22.29
N LEU A 151 -38.89 7.17 22.21
CA LEU A 151 -39.08 6.17 21.16
C LEU A 151 -40.18 5.20 21.59
N VAL A 152 -41.40 5.41 21.08
CA VAL A 152 -42.57 4.58 21.39
C VAL A 152 -42.92 3.65 20.23
N ASP A 153 -43.81 2.70 20.48
CA ASP A 153 -44.18 1.69 19.48
C ASP A 153 -45.10 2.25 18.39
N PRO A 154 -44.82 1.97 17.10
CA PRO A 154 -43.52 1.69 16.50
C PRO A 154 -42.80 2.98 16.04
N CYS A 155 -41.47 2.95 15.89
CA CYS A 155 -40.67 4.01 15.28
C CYS A 155 -39.78 3.46 14.15
N TYR A 156 -40.21 3.65 12.89
CA TYR A 156 -39.51 3.15 11.70
C TYR A 156 -39.18 4.23 10.67
N GLY A 157 -38.40 3.83 9.65
CA GLY A 157 -38.22 4.56 8.40
C GLY A 157 -37.53 5.91 8.56
N GLY A 158 -38.01 6.91 7.81
CA GLY A 158 -37.39 8.24 7.79
C GLY A 158 -37.31 8.94 9.15
N VAL A 159 -38.20 8.62 10.09
CA VAL A 159 -38.14 9.16 11.46
C VAL A 159 -36.95 8.56 12.21
N SER A 160 -36.84 7.22 12.23
CA SER A 160 -35.70 6.51 12.83
C SER A 160 -34.36 6.91 12.19
N ALA A 161 -34.35 7.15 10.87
CA ALA A 161 -33.16 7.52 10.11
C ALA A 161 -32.82 9.02 10.13
N SER A 162 -33.49 9.82 10.97
CA SER A 162 -33.23 11.25 11.12
C SER A 162 -33.25 11.69 12.59
N TYR A 163 -34.11 12.64 12.95
CA TYR A 163 -34.11 13.30 14.25
C TYR A 163 -34.30 12.35 15.43
N ALA A 164 -34.96 11.19 15.25
CA ALA A 164 -35.11 10.22 16.32
C ALA A 164 -33.75 9.68 16.83
N MET A 165 -32.75 9.56 15.96
CA MET A 165 -31.40 9.09 16.31
C MET A 165 -30.38 10.22 16.46
N GLN A 166 -30.78 11.48 16.26
CA GLN A 166 -29.94 12.68 16.41
C GLN A 166 -30.11 13.37 17.78
N ALA A 167 -30.88 12.78 18.68
CA ALA A 167 -31.08 13.29 20.04
C ALA A 167 -29.83 13.12 20.91
N ASP A 168 -29.69 14.02 21.89
CA ASP A 168 -28.63 13.96 22.90
C ASP A 168 -28.82 12.72 23.81
N VAL A 169 -30.07 12.36 24.12
CA VAL A 169 -30.44 11.13 24.82
C VAL A 169 -31.70 10.51 24.20
N ARG A 170 -31.65 9.19 23.95
CA ARG A 170 -32.72 8.39 23.35
C ARG A 170 -33.37 7.50 24.39
N ILE A 171 -34.61 7.82 24.79
CA ILE A 171 -35.37 7.08 25.81
C ILE A 171 -36.35 6.14 25.11
N GLY A 172 -36.15 4.83 25.26
CA GLY A 172 -37.02 3.81 24.71
C GLY A 172 -38.16 3.43 25.65
N ALA A 173 -39.37 3.28 25.13
CA ALA A 173 -40.47 2.65 25.85
C ALA A 173 -40.26 1.13 25.89
N ALA A 174 -40.41 0.50 27.05
CA ALA A 174 -40.34 -0.95 27.17
C ALA A 174 -41.31 -1.63 26.21
N ARG A 175 -40.84 -2.69 25.53
CA ARG A 175 -41.55 -3.44 24.48
C ARG A 175 -41.92 -2.63 23.23
N GLY A 176 -41.47 -1.38 23.13
CA GLY A 176 -41.63 -0.58 21.92
C GLY A 176 -40.70 -1.05 20.81
N ARG A 177 -41.10 -0.86 19.55
CA ARG A 177 -40.28 -1.25 18.39
C ARG A 177 -39.59 -0.06 17.72
N LEU A 178 -38.33 -0.26 17.35
CA LEU A 178 -37.43 0.67 16.69
C LEU A 178 -36.63 -0.04 15.58
N GLY A 179 -36.58 0.55 14.38
CA GLY A 179 -35.71 0.04 13.32
C GLY A 179 -35.75 0.89 12.06
N PHE A 180 -34.84 0.64 11.10
CA PHE A 180 -34.89 1.37 9.84
C PHE A 180 -36.09 0.95 8.98
N SER A 181 -36.27 -0.36 8.78
CA SER A 181 -37.40 -0.92 8.02
C SER A 181 -38.29 -1.73 8.95
N GLY A 182 -39.61 -1.58 8.87
CA GLY A 182 -40.53 -2.38 9.67
C GLY A 182 -40.49 -3.88 9.26
N PRO A 183 -40.89 -4.81 10.13
CA PRO A 183 -40.82 -6.26 9.89
C PRO A 183 -41.45 -6.70 8.57
N GLN A 184 -42.62 -6.15 8.24
CA GLN A 184 -43.32 -6.45 6.98
C GLN A 184 -42.58 -5.94 5.75
N VAL A 185 -41.88 -4.79 5.85
CA VAL A 185 -41.07 -4.28 4.74
C VAL A 185 -39.86 -5.19 4.51
N ILE A 186 -39.20 -5.63 5.59
CA ILE A 186 -38.06 -6.56 5.51
C ILE A 186 -38.51 -7.89 4.91
N LEU A 187 -39.60 -8.46 5.43
CA LEU A 187 -40.20 -9.70 4.91
C LEU A 187 -40.50 -9.60 3.42
N ASN A 188 -41.14 -8.51 2.98
CA ASN A 188 -41.58 -8.35 1.60
C ASN A 188 -40.42 -8.07 0.63
N THR A 189 -39.39 -7.35 1.07
CA THR A 189 -38.30 -6.87 0.19
C THR A 189 -37.04 -7.73 0.22
N GLN A 190 -36.69 -8.29 1.37
CA GLN A 190 -35.46 -9.08 1.54
C GLN A 190 -35.73 -10.59 1.54
N PHE A 191 -36.90 -10.99 2.05
CA PHE A 191 -37.27 -12.41 2.15
C PHE A 191 -38.37 -12.82 1.16
N SER A 192 -38.72 -11.96 0.20
CA SER A 192 -39.72 -12.24 -0.83
C SER A 192 -41.04 -12.81 -0.29
N MET A 193 -41.48 -12.32 0.88
CA MET A 193 -42.68 -12.77 1.61
C MET A 193 -42.60 -14.20 2.19
N HIS A 194 -41.41 -14.81 2.26
CA HIS A 194 -41.20 -16.12 2.87
C HIS A 194 -41.05 -16.01 4.40
N GLN A 195 -42.17 -16.14 5.12
CA GLN A 195 -42.23 -16.04 6.58
C GLN A 195 -41.26 -17.00 7.29
N ASP A 196 -41.20 -18.27 6.86
CA ASP A 196 -40.32 -19.27 7.47
C ASP A 196 -38.82 -18.94 7.35
N SER A 197 -38.42 -18.18 6.34
CA SER A 197 -37.03 -17.75 6.18
C SER A 197 -36.72 -16.54 7.06
N TYR A 198 -37.66 -15.61 7.17
CA TYR A 198 -37.57 -14.46 8.06
C TYR A 198 -37.46 -14.93 9.52
N ASP A 199 -38.36 -15.82 9.96
CA ASP A 199 -38.40 -16.29 11.35
C ASP A 199 -37.14 -17.05 11.77
N ARG A 200 -36.49 -17.78 10.84
CA ARG A 200 -35.22 -18.49 11.12
C ARG A 200 -34.00 -17.60 11.23
N THR A 201 -34.04 -16.41 10.62
CA THR A 201 -32.87 -15.51 10.51
C THR A 201 -33.01 -14.27 11.40
N CYS A 202 -34.24 -13.91 11.76
CA CYS A 202 -34.53 -12.79 12.65
C CYS A 202 -33.96 -13.07 14.05
N PRO A 203 -33.06 -12.23 14.58
CA PRO A 203 -32.58 -12.37 15.94
C PRO A 203 -33.71 -12.27 16.97
N ASP A 204 -33.49 -12.87 18.14
CA ASP A 204 -34.38 -12.72 19.29
C ASP A 204 -34.51 -11.24 19.67
N GLU A 205 -35.73 -10.81 19.97
CA GLU A 205 -36.08 -9.43 20.32
C GLU A 205 -35.72 -8.38 19.25
N PHE A 206 -35.39 -8.78 18.01
CA PHE A 206 -35.00 -7.87 16.94
C PHE A 206 -35.98 -6.70 16.79
N GLN A 207 -35.42 -5.49 16.72
CA GLN A 207 -36.15 -4.22 16.67
C GLN A 207 -36.92 -3.83 17.94
N SER A 208 -36.78 -4.52 19.06
CA SER A 208 -37.26 -3.98 20.34
C SER A 208 -36.35 -2.85 20.82
N ASN A 209 -36.87 -1.97 21.67
CA ASN A 209 -36.06 -0.95 22.33
C ASN A 209 -35.03 -1.58 23.27
N GLU A 210 -35.32 -2.74 23.87
CA GLU A 210 -34.39 -3.55 24.67
C GLU A 210 -33.21 -4.04 23.82
N PHE A 211 -33.49 -4.56 22.63
CA PHE A 211 -32.47 -4.91 21.65
C PHE A 211 -31.64 -3.68 21.28
N GLY A 212 -32.31 -2.55 21.02
CA GLY A 212 -31.65 -1.26 20.78
C GLY A 212 -30.71 -0.84 21.92
N LEU A 213 -31.10 -1.03 23.18
CA LEU A 213 -30.26 -0.75 24.35
C LEU A 213 -29.03 -1.66 24.38
N HIS A 214 -29.21 -2.97 24.22
CA HIS A 214 -28.11 -3.94 24.23
C HIS A 214 -27.07 -3.68 23.13
N HIS A 215 -27.50 -3.09 22.01
CA HIS A 215 -26.64 -2.76 20.87
C HIS A 215 -26.23 -1.26 20.88
N GLY A 216 -26.50 -0.52 21.95
CA GLY A 216 -26.07 0.89 22.12
C GLY A 216 -26.80 1.92 21.26
N VAL A 217 -27.90 1.54 20.61
CA VAL A 217 -28.77 2.39 19.78
C VAL A 217 -29.81 3.15 20.62
N VAL A 218 -30.16 2.64 21.80
CA VAL A 218 -31.04 3.30 22.77
C VAL A 218 -30.25 3.53 24.06
N ASP A 219 -30.39 4.70 24.68
CA ASP A 219 -29.61 5.06 25.86
C ASP A 219 -30.12 4.41 27.13
N VAL A 220 -31.45 4.33 27.26
CA VAL A 220 -32.18 3.77 28.39
C VAL A 220 -33.56 3.29 27.95
N VAL A 221 -34.04 2.20 28.54
CA VAL A 221 -35.39 1.67 28.31
C VAL A 221 -36.15 1.70 29.62
N VAL A 222 -37.35 2.29 29.61
CA VAL A 222 -38.21 2.44 30.79
C VAL A 222 -39.66 2.11 30.48
N PRO A 223 -40.49 1.80 31.51
CA PRO A 223 -41.93 1.70 31.33
C PRO A 223 -42.51 2.96 30.66
N PRO A 224 -43.49 2.83 29.75
CA PRO A 224 -44.08 3.96 29.03
C PRO A 224 -44.55 5.13 29.93
N GLU A 225 -45.06 4.82 31.12
CA GLU A 225 -45.51 5.76 32.14
C GLU A 225 -44.38 6.59 32.77
N ASP A 226 -43.14 6.07 32.75
CA ASP A 226 -41.98 6.71 33.37
C ASP A 226 -41.19 7.61 32.40
N MET A 227 -41.48 7.54 31.09
CA MET A 227 -40.69 8.22 30.06
C MET A 227 -40.58 9.74 30.28
N GLU A 228 -41.68 10.40 30.65
CA GLU A 228 -41.67 11.85 30.93
C GLU A 228 -40.87 12.18 32.18
N SER A 229 -40.95 11.33 33.22
CA SER A 229 -40.17 11.47 34.45
C SER A 229 -38.68 11.36 34.15
N VAL A 230 -38.25 10.36 33.36
CA VAL A 230 -36.85 10.19 32.97
C VAL A 230 -36.38 11.34 32.08
N ALA A 231 -37.21 11.80 31.13
CA ALA A 231 -36.90 12.97 30.32
C ALA A 231 -36.68 14.22 31.18
N TRP A 232 -37.54 14.44 32.18
CA TRP A 232 -37.36 15.51 33.15
C TRP A 232 -36.07 15.35 33.95
N GLN A 233 -35.75 14.15 34.44
CA GLN A 233 -34.51 13.91 35.18
C GLN A 233 -33.27 14.25 34.32
N VAL A 234 -33.24 13.82 33.06
CA VAL A 234 -32.16 14.14 32.12
C VAL A 234 -32.07 15.65 31.88
N LEU A 235 -33.19 16.31 31.56
CA LEU A 235 -33.22 17.75 31.32
C LEU A 235 -32.87 18.57 32.56
N SER A 236 -33.20 18.09 33.75
CA SER A 236 -32.85 18.77 35.01
C SER A 236 -31.35 18.89 35.22
N VAL A 237 -30.56 18.00 34.60
CA VAL A 237 -29.09 18.06 34.59
C VAL A 237 -28.59 18.87 33.38
N LEU A 238 -29.08 18.57 32.17
CA LEU A 238 -28.58 19.21 30.94
C LEU A 238 -28.95 20.70 30.82
N ALA A 239 -30.10 21.10 31.37
CA ALA A 239 -30.55 22.48 31.41
C ALA A 239 -30.17 23.20 32.71
N ALA A 240 -29.44 22.54 33.62
CA ALA A 240 -28.99 23.16 34.85
C ALA A 240 -28.07 24.35 34.56
N LYS A 241 -28.33 25.49 35.18
CA LYS A 241 -27.35 26.58 35.19
C LYS A 241 -26.14 26.16 36.03
N PRO A 242 -24.92 26.58 35.69
CA PRO A 242 -23.75 26.35 36.53
C PRO A 242 -24.01 26.89 37.95
N GLN A 243 -24.11 26.00 38.94
CA GLN A 243 -24.33 26.38 40.34
C GLN A 243 -23.02 26.39 41.11
N ARG A 244 -22.85 27.41 41.95
CA ARG A 244 -21.76 27.54 42.93
C ARG A 244 -22.28 26.99 44.27
N PRO A 245 -21.79 25.84 44.77
CA PRO A 245 -22.22 25.32 46.06
C PRO A 245 -21.63 26.17 47.21
N PRO A 246 -22.23 26.09 48.41
CA PRO A 246 -21.69 26.74 49.61
C PRO A 246 -20.30 26.21 49.97
N SER A 247 -19.41 27.09 50.43
CA SER A 247 -18.03 26.73 50.77
C SER A 247 -17.97 25.97 52.11
N THR A 248 -17.70 24.67 52.06
CA THR A 248 -17.28 23.91 53.25
C THR A 248 -15.93 23.27 52.99
N SER A 249 -14.86 23.89 53.48
CA SER A 249 -13.52 23.29 53.48
C SER A 249 -13.39 22.34 54.66
N THR A 250 -13.49 21.05 54.41
CA THR A 250 -13.15 20.03 55.42
C THR A 250 -11.69 19.64 55.22
N LYS A 251 -10.85 19.90 56.22
CA LYS A 251 -9.45 19.43 56.22
C LYS A 251 -9.46 17.90 56.28
N ILE A 252 -8.84 17.26 55.30
CA ILE A 252 -8.64 15.81 55.27
C ILE A 252 -7.59 15.47 56.35
N THR A 253 -8.00 14.67 57.34
CA THR A 253 -7.18 14.25 58.49
C THR A 253 -6.10 13.24 58.11
N GLU A 254 -5.00 13.26 58.87
CA GLU A 254 -3.75 12.54 58.62
C GLU A 254 -3.68 11.16 59.33
N PHE A 255 -3.05 10.19 58.64
CA PHE A 255 -2.42 8.93 59.07
C PHE A 255 -3.22 7.68 59.52
N ALA A 256 -2.88 6.54 58.89
CA ALA A 256 -2.35 5.34 59.57
C ALA A 256 -1.44 4.53 58.61
N SER A 257 -0.34 3.98 59.13
CA SER A 257 0.67 3.21 58.39
C SER A 257 0.28 1.74 58.26
N GLY A 258 -0.18 1.33 57.07
CA GLY A 258 -0.27 -0.08 56.66
C GLY A 258 0.74 -0.38 55.57
N SER A 259 1.30 -1.60 55.55
CA SER A 259 2.10 -2.04 54.41
C SER A 259 1.21 -2.11 53.17
N PRO A 260 1.61 -1.51 52.04
CA PRO A 260 0.81 -1.53 50.83
C PRO A 260 0.72 -2.94 50.24
N ASP A 261 -0.49 -3.34 49.85
CA ASP A 261 -0.78 -4.64 49.28
C ASP A 261 -1.82 -4.46 48.17
N TYR A 262 -1.46 -4.81 46.94
CA TYR A 262 -2.35 -4.60 45.80
C TYR A 262 -3.51 -5.60 45.81
N LEU A 263 -3.41 -6.74 46.49
CA LEU A 263 -4.50 -7.71 46.59
C LEU A 263 -5.69 -7.14 47.38
N LYS A 264 -5.47 -6.17 48.27
CA LYS A 264 -6.54 -5.43 48.96
C LYS A 264 -7.42 -4.61 48.00
N SER A 265 -6.94 -4.29 46.80
CA SER A 265 -7.74 -3.66 45.74
C SER A 265 -8.73 -4.61 45.06
N ARG A 266 -8.61 -5.92 45.33
CA ARG A 266 -9.42 -6.99 44.72
C ARG A 266 -10.38 -7.67 45.69
N GLY A 267 -10.49 -7.19 46.93
CA GLY A 267 -11.49 -7.67 47.88
C GLY A 267 -12.90 -7.60 47.29
N LEU A 268 -13.75 -8.60 47.58
CA LEU A 268 -15.17 -8.58 47.18
C LEU A 268 -15.97 -7.58 48.03
N ASP A 269 -15.46 -7.29 49.23
CA ASP A 269 -15.95 -6.32 50.22
C ASP A 269 -15.44 -4.89 49.98
N ARG A 270 -14.71 -4.64 48.89
CA ARG A 270 -14.23 -3.30 48.53
C ARG A 270 -15.36 -2.46 47.93
N TYR A 271 -15.33 -1.15 48.14
CA TYR A 271 -16.23 -0.19 47.51
C TYR A 271 -16.17 -0.30 45.98
N ASP A 272 -17.33 -0.50 45.33
CA ASP A 272 -17.47 -0.39 43.88
C ASP A 272 -17.84 1.05 43.50
N SER A 273 -17.57 1.43 42.25
CA SER A 273 -17.98 2.74 41.73
C SER A 273 -19.50 2.97 41.83
N THR A 274 -20.31 1.90 41.80
CA THR A 274 -21.75 1.92 42.00
C THR A 274 -22.15 2.35 43.41
N ASP A 275 -21.48 1.86 44.44
CA ASP A 275 -21.83 2.15 45.83
C ASP A 275 -21.50 3.60 46.15
N ILE A 276 -20.33 4.05 45.69
CA ILE A 276 -19.89 5.44 45.81
C ILE A 276 -20.90 6.36 45.13
N LEU A 277 -21.30 6.07 43.89
CA LEU A 277 -22.19 6.95 43.14
C LEU A 277 -23.59 7.04 43.75
N LYS A 278 -24.12 5.93 44.29
CA LYS A 278 -25.41 5.90 45.00
C LYS A 278 -25.44 6.85 46.20
N GLN A 279 -24.33 7.02 46.91
CA GLN A 279 -24.25 7.92 48.08
C GLN A 279 -23.80 9.34 47.71
N LEU A 280 -22.93 9.48 46.72
CA LEU A 280 -22.40 10.76 46.24
C LEU A 280 -23.44 11.64 45.54
N SER A 281 -24.48 11.03 44.98
CA SER A 281 -25.51 11.72 44.20
C SER A 281 -26.89 11.62 44.85
N VAL A 282 -27.69 12.69 44.74
CA VAL A 282 -29.13 12.65 45.07
C VAL A 282 -29.95 12.05 43.93
N ARG A 283 -29.38 12.07 42.72
CA ARG A 283 -30.00 11.56 41.51
C ARG A 283 -28.90 11.11 40.55
N PHE A 284 -29.06 9.93 39.99
CA PHE A 284 -28.21 9.41 38.92
C PHE A 284 -29.05 8.66 37.89
N ILE A 285 -28.74 8.86 36.62
CA ILE A 285 -29.36 8.16 35.50
C ILE A 285 -28.25 7.48 34.71
N ASP A 286 -28.26 6.16 34.70
CA ASP A 286 -27.35 5.37 33.87
C ASP A 286 -27.79 5.47 32.40
N LEU A 287 -26.88 5.95 31.56
CA LEU A 287 -27.10 6.15 30.14
C LEU A 287 -25.94 5.53 29.38
N GLY A 288 -26.24 4.71 28.39
CA GLY A 288 -25.22 3.94 27.69
C GLY A 288 -25.36 3.98 26.18
N GLY A 289 -24.41 3.35 25.50
CA GLY A 289 -24.46 3.17 24.06
C GLY A 289 -23.57 4.15 23.33
N ASP A 290 -22.74 3.61 22.45
CA ASP A 290 -21.92 4.40 21.52
C ASP A 290 -22.67 4.78 20.23
N GLY A 291 -23.88 4.24 20.02
CA GLY A 291 -24.68 4.45 18.82
C GLY A 291 -24.16 3.71 17.57
N LYS A 292 -23.20 2.79 17.70
CA LYS A 292 -22.48 2.15 16.58
C LYS A 292 -22.47 0.61 16.70
N GLY A 293 -23.45 -0.04 16.07
CA GLY A 293 -23.37 -1.48 15.74
C GLY A 293 -23.56 -2.45 16.92
N PRO A 294 -23.32 -3.75 16.71
CA PRO A 294 -24.02 -4.78 17.50
C PRO A 294 -23.53 -5.00 18.94
N HIS A 295 -22.46 -4.33 19.36
CA HIS A 295 -21.90 -4.42 20.71
C HIS A 295 -21.74 -3.02 21.34
N GLY A 296 -22.60 -2.08 20.96
CA GLY A 296 -22.45 -0.66 21.33
C GLY A 296 -22.65 -0.34 22.81
N LEU A 297 -23.07 -1.31 23.63
CA LEU A 297 -23.23 -1.16 25.07
C LEU A 297 -22.15 -1.93 25.84
N ASP A 298 -21.27 -1.20 26.53
CA ASP A 298 -20.24 -1.82 27.34
C ASP A 298 -20.77 -2.32 28.68
N LYS A 299 -20.16 -3.41 29.14
CA LYS A 299 -20.51 -4.08 30.39
C LYS A 299 -19.74 -3.53 31.59
N CYS A 300 -18.53 -3.00 31.38
CA CYS A 300 -17.70 -2.45 32.44
C CYS A 300 -17.85 -0.92 32.53
N LEU A 301 -17.52 -0.19 31.46
CA LEU A 301 -17.49 1.26 31.46
C LEU A 301 -18.86 1.85 31.12
N ARG A 302 -19.54 2.36 32.15
CA ARG A 302 -20.86 2.97 32.08
C ARG A 302 -20.76 4.48 32.24
N CYS A 303 -21.68 5.20 31.61
CA CYS A 303 -21.77 6.65 31.69
C CYS A 303 -23.14 7.07 32.22
N GLY A 304 -23.29 8.35 32.57
CA GLY A 304 -24.59 8.86 32.99
C GLY A 304 -24.54 10.30 33.45
N LEU A 305 -25.71 10.76 33.89
CA LEU A 305 -25.94 12.11 34.38
C LEU A 305 -26.26 12.05 35.87
N ALA A 306 -25.62 12.90 36.67
CA ALA A 306 -25.83 12.94 38.11
C ALA A 306 -26.06 14.35 38.63
N THR A 307 -26.82 14.45 39.71
CA THR A 307 -26.85 15.61 40.60
C THR A 307 -26.21 15.19 41.92
N LEU A 308 -25.09 15.83 42.28
CA LEU A 308 -24.38 15.58 43.53
C LEU A 308 -25.23 16.00 44.74
N GLN A 309 -24.88 15.53 45.94
CA GLN A 309 -25.51 15.95 47.21
C GLN A 309 -25.50 17.48 47.41
N SER A 310 -24.53 18.18 46.82
CA SER A 310 -24.45 19.65 46.83
C SER A 310 -25.46 20.35 45.89
N GLY A 311 -26.18 19.60 45.06
CA GLY A 311 -27.03 20.12 43.99
C GLY A 311 -26.31 20.36 42.65
N ARG A 312 -24.99 20.13 42.58
CA ARG A 312 -24.19 20.33 41.37
C ARG A 312 -24.47 19.23 40.34
N SER A 313 -24.73 19.63 39.10
CA SER A 313 -24.95 18.72 37.96
C SER A 313 -23.63 18.33 37.31
N VAL A 314 -23.42 17.03 37.07
CA VAL A 314 -22.18 16.48 36.51
C VAL A 314 -22.46 15.35 35.52
N VAL A 315 -21.52 15.12 34.61
CA VAL A 315 -21.42 13.89 33.83
C VAL A 315 -20.52 12.90 34.57
N VAL A 316 -20.95 11.64 34.67
CA VAL A 316 -20.21 10.60 35.39
C VAL A 316 -19.82 9.47 34.46
N MET A 317 -18.57 9.02 34.56
CA MET A 317 -18.10 7.74 34.00
C MET A 317 -17.67 6.82 35.13
N ARG A 318 -18.03 5.54 35.04
CA ARG A 318 -17.72 4.57 36.08
C ARG A 318 -17.38 3.20 35.51
N CYS A 319 -16.34 2.58 36.06
CA CYS A 319 -16.08 1.16 35.83
C CYS A 319 -16.89 0.31 36.81
N CYS A 320 -17.80 -0.51 36.30
CA CYS A 320 -18.54 -1.49 37.07
C CYS A 320 -17.69 -2.75 37.28
N LYS A 321 -17.59 -3.23 38.52
CA LYS A 321 -16.87 -4.45 38.90
C LYS A 321 -17.77 -5.40 39.68
N GLY A 322 -18.50 -4.86 40.66
CA GLY A 322 -19.44 -5.59 41.52
C GLY A 322 -18.78 -6.45 42.60
N HIS A 323 -19.62 -7.04 43.46
CA HIS A 323 -19.20 -7.69 44.72
C HIS A 323 -19.20 -9.21 44.67
N THR A 324 -19.67 -9.83 43.59
CA THR A 324 -19.68 -11.29 43.43
C THR A 324 -18.84 -11.73 42.22
N PRO A 325 -18.36 -12.99 42.18
CA PRO A 325 -17.72 -13.53 40.99
C PRO A 325 -18.60 -13.43 39.73
N VAL A 326 -19.92 -13.60 39.87
CA VAL A 326 -20.89 -13.48 38.78
C VAL A 326 -20.97 -12.04 38.29
N ASP A 327 -20.96 -11.05 39.19
CA ASP A 327 -20.91 -9.64 38.79
C ASP A 327 -19.64 -9.32 38.03
N ARG A 328 -18.49 -9.85 38.47
CA ARG A 328 -17.22 -9.65 37.78
C ARG A 328 -17.28 -10.20 36.37
N GLU A 329 -17.75 -11.43 36.17
CA GLU A 329 -17.92 -12.01 34.84
C GLU A 329 -18.90 -11.18 33.98
N LYS A 330 -20.03 -10.77 34.57
CA LYS A 330 -21.02 -9.91 33.92
C LYS A 330 -20.43 -8.57 33.46
N HIS A 331 -19.45 -8.03 34.18
CA HIS A 331 -18.79 -6.77 33.84
C HIS A 331 -17.39 -6.95 33.22
N ASN A 332 -17.14 -8.05 32.50
CA ASN A 332 -15.86 -8.32 31.82
C ASN A 332 -14.63 -8.26 32.75
N HIS A 333 -14.79 -8.73 33.99
CA HIS A 333 -13.80 -8.65 35.06
C HIS A 333 -13.25 -7.23 35.28
N ALA A 334 -14.14 -6.23 35.18
CA ALA A 334 -13.81 -4.82 35.24
C ALA A 334 -12.80 -4.37 34.17
N MET A 335 -12.96 -4.86 32.94
CA MET A 335 -12.18 -4.44 31.80
C MET A 335 -13.08 -3.85 30.70
N PRO A 336 -12.96 -2.55 30.38
CA PRO A 336 -13.73 -1.94 29.31
C PRO A 336 -13.35 -2.46 27.93
N ALA A 337 -14.36 -2.69 27.08
CA ALA A 337 -14.20 -2.95 25.65
C ALA A 337 -14.27 -1.62 24.86
N PRO A 338 -14.10 -1.63 23.51
CA PRO A 338 -14.03 -0.38 22.74
C PRO A 338 -15.31 0.45 22.83
N ALA A 339 -16.47 -0.20 22.91
CA ALA A 339 -17.77 0.45 23.05
C ALA A 339 -17.87 1.30 24.33
N GLY A 340 -17.18 0.91 25.40
CA GLY A 340 -17.15 1.66 26.66
C GLY A 340 -16.44 2.98 26.49
N TYR A 341 -15.28 2.96 25.83
CA TYR A 341 -14.52 4.16 25.53
C TYR A 341 -15.26 5.08 24.55
N ARG A 342 -15.92 4.54 23.53
CA ARG A 342 -16.75 5.33 22.60
C ARG A 342 -17.98 5.94 23.27
N THR A 343 -18.59 5.22 24.23
CA THR A 343 -19.66 5.78 25.08
C THR A 343 -19.10 6.95 25.90
N ALA A 344 -17.95 6.78 26.56
CA ALA A 344 -17.31 7.87 27.30
C ALA A 344 -16.99 9.09 26.41
N LEU A 345 -16.52 8.87 25.16
CA LEU A 345 -16.29 9.93 24.19
C LEU A 345 -17.55 10.77 23.93
N ARG A 346 -18.69 10.12 23.68
CA ARG A 346 -19.99 10.78 23.48
C ARG A 346 -20.38 11.61 24.69
N PHE A 347 -20.13 11.11 25.91
CA PHE A 347 -20.42 11.85 27.14
C PHE A 347 -19.42 12.97 27.44
N PHE A 348 -18.17 12.88 26.99
CA PHE A 348 -17.25 14.02 27.01
C PHE A 348 -17.74 15.15 26.10
N ASP A 349 -18.20 14.83 24.89
CA ASP A 349 -18.79 15.83 23.98
C ASP A 349 -20.06 16.46 24.56
N LEU A 350 -20.92 15.63 25.18
CA LEU A 350 -22.11 16.09 25.91
C LEU A 350 -21.73 17.06 27.05
N ALA A 351 -20.75 16.67 27.88
CA ALA A 351 -20.27 17.48 29.00
C ALA A 351 -19.77 18.85 28.54
N GLU A 352 -18.95 18.87 27.49
CA GLU A 352 -18.39 20.10 26.93
C GLU A 352 -19.47 21.01 26.33
N ARG A 353 -20.44 20.45 25.59
CA ARG A 353 -21.54 21.22 24.97
C ARG A 353 -22.44 21.89 26.00
N PHE A 354 -22.72 21.23 27.12
CA PHE A 354 -23.59 21.77 28.18
C PHE A 354 -22.79 22.40 29.35
N GLY A 355 -21.47 22.46 29.26
CA GLY A 355 -20.62 23.05 30.29
C GLY A 355 -20.65 22.30 31.63
N LEU A 356 -20.91 20.99 31.60
CA LEU A 356 -21.01 20.15 32.79
C LEU A 356 -19.64 19.60 33.19
N PRO A 357 -19.25 19.65 34.47
CA PRO A 357 -18.06 18.96 34.95
C PRO A 357 -18.16 17.45 34.77
N VAL A 358 -17.00 16.80 34.62
CA VAL A 358 -16.86 15.36 34.47
C VAL A 358 -16.26 14.75 35.75
N VAL A 359 -16.90 13.71 36.27
CA VAL A 359 -16.39 12.90 37.38
C VAL A 359 -16.16 11.46 36.91
N THR A 360 -14.94 10.95 37.03
CA THR A 360 -14.60 9.59 36.60
C THR A 360 -14.22 8.70 37.77
N LEU A 361 -14.91 7.57 37.95
CA LEU A 361 -14.64 6.56 38.97
C LEU A 361 -13.97 5.34 38.32
N VAL A 362 -12.66 5.21 38.53
CA VAL A 362 -11.81 4.21 37.85
C VAL A 362 -11.57 3.02 38.77
N ASP A 363 -12.04 1.86 38.34
CA ASP A 363 -11.74 0.55 38.94
C ASP A 363 -11.64 -0.49 37.82
N THR A 364 -10.47 -0.59 37.21
CA THR A 364 -10.20 -1.50 36.11
C THR A 364 -8.76 -2.03 36.16
N VAL A 365 -8.60 -3.31 35.87
CA VAL A 365 -7.29 -3.95 35.67
C VAL A 365 -6.66 -3.59 34.33
N GLY A 366 -7.42 -2.98 33.42
CA GLY A 366 -7.00 -2.60 32.08
C GLY A 366 -8.08 -2.82 31.03
N ALA A 367 -7.68 -2.60 29.78
CA ALA A 367 -8.50 -2.85 28.60
C ALA A 367 -8.88 -4.33 28.46
N TRP A 368 -10.08 -4.66 27.96
CA TRP A 368 -10.52 -6.04 27.74
C TRP A 368 -9.69 -6.71 26.63
N PRO A 369 -8.80 -7.67 26.95
CA PRO A 369 -7.82 -8.19 26.00
C PRO A 369 -8.40 -9.37 25.22
N SER A 370 -9.41 -9.10 24.38
CA SER A 370 -10.04 -10.13 23.54
C SER A 370 -9.86 -9.84 22.05
N PHE A 371 -9.89 -10.89 21.22
CA PHE A 371 -9.87 -10.75 19.77
C PHE A 371 -10.99 -9.82 19.26
N ALA A 372 -12.19 -9.91 19.85
CA ALA A 372 -13.33 -9.06 19.49
C ALA A 372 -13.05 -7.58 19.80
N ALA A 373 -12.42 -7.28 20.94
CA ALA A 373 -12.04 -5.91 21.30
C ALA A 373 -10.95 -5.35 20.38
N GLU A 374 -9.93 -6.14 20.04
CA GLU A 374 -8.87 -5.75 19.10
C GLU A 374 -9.44 -5.48 17.70
N MET A 375 -10.29 -6.37 17.17
CA MET A 375 -10.97 -6.19 15.88
C MET A 375 -11.89 -4.97 15.86
N ALA A 376 -12.52 -4.66 17.00
CA ALA A 376 -13.36 -3.47 17.16
C ALA A 376 -12.55 -2.20 17.48
N GLY A 377 -11.22 -2.24 17.41
CA GLY A 377 -10.35 -1.05 17.50
C GLY A 377 -10.06 -0.57 18.92
N GLN A 378 -9.76 -1.47 19.86
CA GLN A 378 -9.45 -1.14 21.26
C GLN A 378 -8.40 -0.02 21.42
N SER A 379 -7.27 -0.11 20.71
CA SER A 379 -6.20 0.89 20.80
C SER A 379 -6.62 2.26 20.28
N GLU A 380 -7.40 2.30 19.19
CA GLU A 380 -7.93 3.55 18.63
C GLU A 380 -8.90 4.20 19.62
N ALA A 381 -9.85 3.44 20.18
CA ALA A 381 -10.82 3.98 21.13
C ALA A 381 -10.15 4.55 22.39
N ILE A 382 -9.08 3.91 22.88
CA ILE A 382 -8.25 4.42 23.99
C ILE A 382 -7.53 5.70 23.59
N ALA A 383 -6.82 5.72 22.46
CA ALA A 383 -6.04 6.88 22.00
C ALA A 383 -6.93 8.11 21.76
N THR A 384 -8.11 7.90 21.17
CA THR A 384 -9.10 8.96 20.93
C THR A 384 -9.58 9.58 22.26
N ASN A 385 -9.85 8.76 23.27
CA ASN A 385 -10.23 9.26 24.59
C ASN A 385 -9.11 10.04 25.29
N LEU A 386 -7.86 9.57 25.23
CA LEU A 386 -6.71 10.30 25.79
C LEU A 386 -6.60 11.70 25.16
N THR A 387 -6.76 11.78 23.85
CA THR A 387 -6.75 13.06 23.12
C THR A 387 -7.92 13.95 23.53
N LYS A 388 -9.14 13.39 23.61
CA LYS A 388 -10.33 14.15 24.03
C LYS A 388 -10.19 14.70 25.45
N MET A 389 -9.78 13.88 26.41
CA MET A 389 -9.59 14.31 27.81
C MET A 389 -8.50 15.39 27.91
N GLY A 390 -7.42 15.28 27.12
CA GLY A 390 -6.41 16.34 27.03
C GLY A 390 -7.03 17.69 26.67
N GLY A 391 -7.88 17.73 25.64
CA GLY A 391 -8.48 18.96 25.10
C GLY A 391 -9.81 19.42 25.70
N LEU A 392 -10.40 18.70 26.65
CA LEU A 392 -11.76 18.96 27.13
C LEU A 392 -11.91 20.29 27.90
N LYS A 393 -12.84 21.15 27.51
CA LYS A 393 -12.97 22.51 28.09
C LYS A 393 -13.74 22.60 29.41
N VAL A 394 -14.14 21.47 29.98
CA VAL A 394 -14.83 21.39 31.28
C VAL A 394 -13.93 20.76 32.34
N PRO A 395 -14.18 21.02 33.65
CA PRO A 395 -13.42 20.40 34.73
C PRO A 395 -13.53 18.87 34.70
N ILE A 396 -12.41 18.18 34.89
CA ILE A 396 -12.38 16.71 35.05
C ILE A 396 -11.81 16.36 36.43
N VAL A 397 -12.58 15.64 37.23
CA VAL A 397 -12.16 15.09 38.53
C VAL A 397 -12.18 13.57 38.46
N THR A 398 -11.02 12.95 38.69
CA THR A 398 -10.83 11.51 38.63
C THR A 398 -10.62 10.93 40.02
N ILE A 399 -11.24 9.78 40.30
CA ILE A 399 -11.00 8.99 41.50
C ILE A 399 -10.60 7.57 41.10
N ILE A 400 -9.41 7.14 41.49
CA ILE A 400 -9.00 5.73 41.40
C ILE A 400 -9.52 5.00 42.64
N VAL A 401 -10.52 4.13 42.45
CA VAL A 401 -11.29 3.48 43.53
C VAL A 401 -10.63 2.17 43.97
N GLY A 402 -10.28 1.32 43.01
CA GLY A 402 -9.69 0.00 43.27
C GLY A 402 -8.45 -0.21 42.44
N GLU A 403 -8.65 -0.75 41.25
CA GLU A 403 -7.58 -1.03 40.30
C GLU A 403 -7.50 0.07 39.24
N GLY A 404 -6.28 0.48 38.90
CA GLY A 404 -6.02 1.35 37.77
C GLY A 404 -4.90 0.75 36.92
N GLY A 405 -5.26 -0.12 35.99
CA GLY A 405 -4.29 -0.79 35.14
C GLY A 405 -4.19 -0.19 33.73
N SER A 406 -2.96 0.06 33.29
CA SER A 406 -2.62 0.28 31.88
C SER A 406 -3.30 1.47 31.21
N GLY A 407 -3.15 1.58 29.88
CA GLY A 407 -3.85 2.54 29.04
C GLY A 407 -5.37 2.44 29.16
N GLY A 408 -5.89 1.28 29.56
CA GLY A 408 -7.32 1.07 29.76
C GLY A 408 -7.92 1.91 30.90
N ALA A 409 -7.20 2.06 32.02
CA ALA A 409 -7.55 3.00 33.08
C ALA A 409 -7.26 4.46 32.66
N LEU A 410 -6.09 4.70 32.05
CA LEU A 410 -5.65 6.05 31.66
C LEU A 410 -6.64 6.76 30.72
N ALA A 411 -7.30 6.01 29.83
CA ALA A 411 -8.30 6.51 28.89
C ALA A 411 -9.48 7.27 29.53
N ILE A 412 -9.70 7.11 30.84
CA ILE A 412 -10.72 7.86 31.59
C ILE A 412 -10.16 8.51 32.86
N ALA A 413 -8.83 8.49 33.07
CA ALA A 413 -8.20 8.95 34.31
C ALA A 413 -7.43 10.28 34.17
N MET A 414 -7.41 10.89 32.98
CA MET A 414 -6.69 12.15 32.71
C MET A 414 -7.40 13.39 33.27
N GLY A 415 -7.61 13.43 34.59
CA GLY A 415 -8.28 14.53 35.28
C GLY A 415 -7.41 15.76 35.53
N ASN A 416 -8.05 16.93 35.62
CA ASN A 416 -7.46 18.13 36.22
C ASN A 416 -7.03 17.83 37.66
N LYS A 417 -7.90 17.16 38.42
CA LYS A 417 -7.65 16.65 39.76
C LYS A 417 -7.83 15.13 39.77
N ILE A 418 -6.86 14.41 40.31
CA ILE A 418 -6.82 12.96 40.41
C ILE A 418 -6.65 12.60 41.89
N GLY A 419 -7.69 12.05 42.47
CA GLY A 419 -7.69 11.47 43.81
C GLY A 419 -7.58 9.95 43.72
N MET A 420 -7.05 9.32 44.75
CA MET A 420 -6.89 7.86 44.78
C MET A 420 -7.14 7.31 46.17
N LEU A 421 -7.98 6.29 46.27
CA LEU A 421 -8.25 5.63 47.55
C LEU A 421 -6.98 4.96 48.10
N SER A 422 -6.78 5.02 49.43
CA SER A 422 -5.50 4.67 50.06
C SER A 422 -5.09 3.19 49.88
N LYS A 423 -6.02 2.28 49.63
CA LYS A 423 -5.77 0.85 49.36
C LYS A 423 -5.88 0.51 47.86
N ALA A 424 -6.00 1.49 46.98
CA ALA A 424 -6.03 1.31 45.52
C ALA A 424 -4.61 1.19 44.95
N TYR A 425 -4.49 0.79 43.68
CA TYR A 425 -3.25 0.93 42.92
C TYR A 425 -3.48 1.57 41.54
N TYR A 426 -2.46 2.27 41.01
CA TYR A 426 -2.47 2.79 39.65
C TYR A 426 -1.12 2.50 38.97
N SER A 427 -1.13 1.84 37.81
CA SER A 427 0.02 1.11 37.28
C SER A 427 0.05 1.03 35.75
N THR A 428 1.23 0.80 35.16
CA THR A 428 1.43 0.59 33.72
C THR A 428 0.76 -0.68 33.20
N ILE A 429 0.68 -1.72 34.03
CA ILE A 429 0.00 -3.00 33.79
C ILE A 429 -0.20 -3.65 35.15
N THR A 430 -1.09 -4.65 35.24
CA THR A 430 -1.25 -5.44 36.47
C THR A 430 0.09 -6.00 36.96
N PRO A 431 0.29 -6.15 38.29
CA PRO A 431 1.50 -6.76 38.83
C PRO A 431 1.83 -8.13 38.23
N GLU A 432 0.82 -8.94 37.90
CA GLU A 432 0.97 -10.22 37.21
C GLU A 432 1.47 -10.07 35.77
N GLY A 433 0.97 -9.06 35.06
CA GLY A 433 1.47 -8.69 33.73
C GLY A 433 2.94 -8.26 33.80
N ALA A 434 3.28 -7.41 34.78
CA ALA A 434 4.65 -6.96 35.00
C ALA A 434 5.59 -8.13 35.36
N ALA A 435 5.18 -9.02 36.27
CA ALA A 435 5.94 -10.21 36.66
C ALA A 435 6.11 -11.20 35.49
N SER A 436 5.09 -11.34 34.63
CA SER A 436 5.21 -12.19 33.44
C SER A 436 6.25 -11.69 32.43
N ILE A 437 6.45 -10.37 32.34
CA ILE A 437 7.40 -9.73 31.41
C ILE A 437 8.81 -9.68 32.01
N LEU A 438 8.92 -9.19 33.26
CA LEU A 438 10.20 -8.91 33.92
C LEU A 438 10.75 -10.11 34.68
N GLY A 439 9.89 -11.03 35.12
CA GLY A 439 10.25 -12.23 35.85
C GLY A 439 11.15 -13.16 35.02
N ARG A 440 11.97 -13.93 35.73
CA ARG A 440 12.91 -14.89 35.15
C ARG A 440 12.79 -16.21 35.90
N TYR A 441 11.93 -17.09 35.39
CA TYR A 441 11.65 -18.40 35.96
C TYR A 441 12.48 -19.49 35.26
N LYS A 442 12.81 -20.55 36.00
CA LYS A 442 13.64 -21.65 35.49
C LYS A 442 12.79 -22.67 34.74
N ASP A 443 11.62 -22.94 35.29
CA ASP A 443 10.61 -23.87 34.83
C ASP A 443 9.25 -23.43 35.43
N ASP A 444 8.18 -24.13 35.07
CA ASP A 444 6.82 -23.78 35.48
C ASP A 444 6.56 -24.02 36.97
N ASP A 445 7.28 -24.94 37.62
CA ASP A 445 7.12 -25.20 39.05
C ASP A 445 7.82 -24.14 39.89
N HIS A 446 9.01 -23.70 39.48
CA HIS A 446 9.66 -22.51 40.03
C HIS A 446 8.80 -21.26 39.81
N LYS A 447 8.15 -21.13 38.64
CA LYS A 447 7.22 -20.03 38.37
C LYS A 447 6.03 -20.04 39.33
N LYS A 448 5.38 -21.18 39.57
CA LYS A 448 4.22 -21.26 40.48
C LYS A 448 4.55 -20.75 41.90
N VAL A 449 5.75 -21.02 42.38
CA VAL A 449 6.19 -20.59 43.72
C VAL A 449 6.65 -19.13 43.72
N GLN A 450 7.50 -18.72 42.76
CA GLN A 450 8.14 -17.41 42.77
C GLN A 450 7.26 -16.28 42.21
N PHE A 451 6.34 -16.59 41.29
CA PHE A 451 5.54 -15.59 40.59
C PHE A 451 4.69 -14.72 41.54
N PRO A 452 3.98 -15.25 42.56
CA PRO A 452 3.26 -14.41 43.52
C PRO A 452 4.17 -13.44 44.30
N GLU A 453 5.36 -13.88 44.68
CA GLU A 453 6.34 -13.03 45.37
C GLU A 453 6.86 -11.91 44.45
N ASP A 454 7.15 -12.25 43.19
CA ASP A 454 7.60 -11.29 42.19
C ASP A 454 6.53 -10.23 41.89
N CYS A 455 5.24 -10.63 41.84
CA CYS A 455 4.13 -9.69 41.71
C CYS A 455 4.12 -8.65 42.85
N MET A 456 4.21 -9.11 44.11
CA MET A 456 4.26 -8.22 45.28
C MET A 456 5.50 -7.32 45.27
N ALA A 457 6.65 -7.87 44.89
CA ALA A 457 7.91 -7.14 44.82
C ALA A 457 7.89 -6.07 43.71
N LEU A 458 7.34 -6.39 42.55
CA LEU A 458 7.22 -5.45 41.42
C LEU A 458 6.22 -4.35 41.71
N ALA A 459 5.05 -4.67 42.28
CA ALA A 459 4.09 -3.67 42.70
C ALA A 459 4.74 -2.61 43.61
N SER A 460 5.51 -3.06 44.62
CA SER A 460 6.26 -2.17 45.50
C SER A 460 7.34 -1.38 44.76
N LYS A 461 8.16 -2.03 43.92
CA LYS A 461 9.28 -1.38 43.21
C LYS A 461 8.85 -0.39 42.13
N GLN A 462 7.69 -0.60 41.53
CA GLN A 462 7.11 0.30 40.53
C GLN A 462 6.36 1.47 41.18
N ASN A 463 6.30 1.54 42.51
CA ASN A 463 5.67 2.63 43.25
C ASN A 463 4.22 2.88 42.83
N ILE A 464 3.43 1.80 42.66
CA ILE A 464 2.05 1.87 42.13
C ILE A 464 0.98 2.28 43.16
N TYR A 465 1.39 2.55 44.41
CA TYR A 465 0.49 2.83 45.53
C TYR A 465 0.32 4.33 45.75
N ALA A 466 -0.81 4.71 46.35
CA ALA A 466 -1.24 6.11 46.44
C ALA A 466 -0.19 7.07 47.05
N PRO A 467 0.50 6.77 48.17
CA PRO A 467 1.50 7.68 48.73
C PRO A 467 2.66 7.98 47.77
N GLN A 468 3.22 6.95 47.15
CA GLN A 468 4.35 7.10 46.22
C GLN A 468 3.91 7.79 44.92
N LEU A 469 2.71 7.50 44.43
CA LEU A 469 2.17 8.18 43.24
C LEU A 469 1.91 9.67 43.49
N LYS A 470 1.54 10.06 44.72
CA LYS A 470 1.42 11.47 45.10
C LYS A 470 2.79 12.15 45.12
N GLU A 471 3.82 11.50 45.67
CA GLU A 471 5.20 12.01 45.64
C GLU A 471 5.76 12.15 44.20
N LEU A 472 5.35 11.26 43.30
CA LEU A 472 5.71 11.32 41.88
C LEU A 472 4.89 12.36 41.08
N GLY A 473 3.87 12.98 41.70
CA GLY A 473 2.98 13.94 41.05
C GLY A 473 1.97 13.32 40.09
N VAL A 474 1.79 11.99 40.11
CA VAL A 474 0.84 11.27 39.24
C VAL A 474 -0.60 11.50 39.72
N ILE A 475 -0.80 11.53 41.03
CA ILE A 475 -2.08 11.88 41.68
C ILE A 475 -1.91 13.15 42.52
N ASP A 476 -2.99 13.89 42.74
CA ASP A 476 -2.99 15.12 43.54
C ASP A 476 -3.26 14.82 45.03
N GLU A 477 -4.12 13.84 45.31
CA GLU A 477 -4.57 13.58 46.68
C GLU A 477 -4.81 12.09 46.97
N VAL A 478 -4.38 11.66 48.15
CA VAL A 478 -4.72 10.34 48.70
C VAL A 478 -6.01 10.51 49.50
N ILE A 479 -7.05 9.78 49.10
CA ILE A 479 -8.35 9.76 49.77
C ILE A 479 -8.34 8.56 50.72
N TRP A 480 -8.36 8.82 52.02
CA TRP A 480 -8.18 7.76 53.01
C TRP A 480 -9.43 6.90 53.19
N GLU A 481 -9.24 5.57 53.11
CA GLU A 481 -10.23 4.55 53.45
C GLU A 481 -10.16 4.22 54.95
N LYS A 482 -11.31 4.20 55.63
CA LYS A 482 -11.38 3.79 57.03
C LYS A 482 -11.38 2.25 57.14
N ASP A 483 -10.51 1.72 57.99
CA ASP A 483 -10.47 0.27 58.25
C ASP A 483 -11.75 -0.21 58.94
N GLY A 484 -12.31 -1.32 58.45
CA GLY A 484 -13.47 -2.00 59.04
C GLY A 484 -14.84 -1.45 58.63
N GLU A 485 -14.93 -0.47 57.72
CA GLU A 485 -16.22 -0.07 57.12
C GLU A 485 -16.66 -1.06 56.03
N ASP A 486 -17.96 -1.38 55.98
CA ASP A 486 -18.56 -2.26 54.96
C ASP A 486 -18.86 -1.49 53.67
N CYS A 487 -18.75 -2.16 52.52
CA CYS A 487 -19.10 -1.61 51.21
C CYS A 487 -20.56 -1.15 51.08
N ASN A 488 -21.49 -1.67 51.91
CA ASN A 488 -22.87 -1.20 51.93
C ASN A 488 -23.04 0.11 52.72
N GLU A 489 -22.20 0.37 53.73
CA GLU A 489 -22.31 1.52 54.63
C GLU A 489 -20.91 1.99 55.08
N PHE A 490 -20.38 3.02 54.40
CA PHE A 490 -19.02 3.55 54.58
C PHE A 490 -18.99 5.06 54.79
N PRO A 491 -19.65 5.58 55.83
CA PRO A 491 -19.88 7.02 55.99
C PRO A 491 -18.60 7.84 56.12
N ALA A 492 -17.53 7.31 56.75
CA ALA A 492 -16.28 8.06 56.87
C ALA A 492 -15.53 8.12 55.53
N THR A 493 -15.41 6.98 54.83
CA THR A 493 -14.77 6.93 53.53
C THR A 493 -15.54 7.75 52.49
N MET A 494 -16.89 7.70 52.51
CA MET A 494 -17.74 8.50 51.63
C MET A 494 -17.63 10.01 51.92
N SER A 495 -17.50 10.40 53.19
CA SER A 495 -17.25 11.80 53.58
C SER A 495 -15.94 12.31 52.95
N ASN A 496 -14.88 11.50 52.97
CA ASN A 496 -13.59 11.84 52.36
C ASN A 496 -13.70 11.96 50.83
N ILE A 497 -14.38 11.02 50.17
CA ILE A 497 -14.62 11.07 48.72
C ILE A 497 -15.40 12.33 48.34
N SER A 498 -16.48 12.63 49.06
CA SER A 498 -17.34 13.79 48.80
C SER A 498 -16.58 15.10 48.98
N ALA A 499 -15.78 15.19 50.04
CA ALA A 499 -14.93 16.36 50.31
C ALA A 499 -13.93 16.59 49.17
N PHE A 500 -13.26 15.55 48.67
CA PHE A 500 -12.32 15.66 47.55
C PHE A 500 -13.01 16.14 46.26
N VAL A 501 -14.14 15.51 45.89
CA VAL A 501 -14.88 15.86 44.67
C VAL A 501 -15.35 17.31 44.72
N GLU A 502 -15.97 17.73 45.82
CA GLU A 502 -16.52 19.08 45.93
C GLU A 502 -15.43 20.16 45.98
N ALA A 503 -14.36 19.92 46.74
CA ALA A 503 -13.22 20.84 46.79
C ALA A 503 -12.56 20.99 45.43
N SER A 504 -12.32 19.87 44.73
CA SER A 504 -11.72 19.86 43.39
C SER A 504 -12.59 20.59 42.37
N LEU A 505 -13.90 20.29 42.33
CA LEU A 505 -14.82 20.96 41.43
C LEU A 505 -14.95 22.45 41.74
N GLN A 506 -14.89 22.85 43.02
CA GLN A 506 -14.93 24.25 43.42
C GLN A 506 -13.67 25.01 42.99
N GLU A 507 -12.48 24.41 43.15
CA GLU A 507 -11.21 25.00 42.70
C GLU A 507 -11.20 25.21 41.18
N LEU A 508 -11.70 24.22 40.42
CA LEU A 508 -11.70 24.26 38.97
C LEU A 508 -12.82 25.13 38.38
N ALA A 509 -13.92 25.35 39.11
CA ALA A 509 -15.04 26.16 38.64
C ALA A 509 -14.67 27.62 38.38
N ASP A 510 -13.65 28.14 39.07
CA ASP A 510 -13.17 29.52 38.91
C ASP A 510 -12.16 29.68 37.75
N MET A 511 -11.81 28.59 37.07
CA MET A 511 -10.91 28.61 35.91
C MET A 511 -11.67 28.80 34.61
N ASP A 512 -11.14 29.64 33.72
CA ASP A 512 -11.63 29.70 32.35
C ASP A 512 -11.30 28.40 31.58
N GLN A 513 -12.04 28.16 30.50
CA GLN A 513 -11.92 26.94 29.69
C GLN A 513 -10.49 26.69 29.18
N SER A 514 -9.74 27.75 28.85
CA SER A 514 -8.38 27.61 28.34
C SER A 514 -7.40 27.20 29.45
N LYS A 515 -7.57 27.75 30.65
CA LYS A 515 -6.77 27.38 31.83
C LYS A 515 -7.03 25.94 32.26
N LEU A 516 -8.25 25.43 32.13
CA LEU A 516 -8.54 24.02 32.43
C LEU A 516 -7.73 23.07 31.53
N VAL A 517 -7.65 23.38 30.23
CA VAL A 517 -6.85 22.60 29.27
C VAL A 517 -5.36 22.76 29.53
N GLU A 518 -4.90 24.00 29.70
CA GLU A 518 -3.49 24.31 29.96
C GLU A 518 -2.99 23.66 31.25
N GLN A 519 -3.79 23.71 32.33
CA GLN A 519 -3.45 23.06 33.60
C GLN A 519 -3.23 21.56 33.41
N ARG A 520 -4.11 20.86 32.67
CA ARG A 520 -3.90 19.43 32.38
C ARG A 520 -2.67 19.21 31.54
N TYR A 521 -2.46 19.98 30.48
CA TYR A 521 -1.28 19.86 29.63
C TYR A 521 0.01 20.01 30.45
N GLN A 522 0.14 21.07 31.25
CA GLN A 522 1.30 21.29 32.11
C GLN A 522 1.47 20.19 33.15
N LYS A 523 0.37 19.76 33.80
CA LYS A 523 0.40 18.66 34.76
C LYS A 523 1.04 17.41 34.16
N PHE A 524 0.55 16.92 33.02
CA PHE A 524 1.08 15.70 32.39
C PHE A 524 2.45 15.92 31.74
N ARG A 525 2.72 17.11 31.18
CA ARG A 525 4.02 17.46 30.57
C ARG A 525 5.18 17.48 31.58
N ASN A 526 4.88 17.80 32.83
CA ASN A 526 5.83 17.87 33.93
C ASN A 526 6.07 16.50 34.62
N MET A 527 5.34 15.44 34.22
CA MET A 527 5.58 14.09 34.74
C MET A 527 6.77 13.43 34.03
N GLY A 528 7.54 12.66 34.79
CA GLY A 528 8.69 11.89 34.30
C GLY A 528 10.04 12.47 34.73
N LYS A 529 10.95 11.59 35.15
CA LYS A 529 12.34 11.96 35.46
C LYS A 529 13.22 11.51 34.31
N PHE A 530 13.86 12.47 33.65
CA PHE A 530 14.87 12.20 32.63
C PHE A 530 16.11 13.05 32.92
N LYS A 531 17.29 12.53 32.56
CA LYS A 531 18.54 13.29 32.59
C LYS A 531 18.85 13.73 31.17
N GLU A 532 19.09 15.02 30.98
CA GLU A 532 19.70 15.52 29.77
C GLU A 532 21.22 15.30 29.89
N TYR A 533 21.72 14.38 29.07
CA TYR A 533 23.15 14.08 29.01
C TYR A 533 23.84 15.08 28.09
N SER A 534 24.97 15.65 28.51
CA SER A 534 25.83 16.46 27.64
C SER A 534 26.29 15.62 26.44
N PRO A 535 26.73 16.24 25.33
CA PRO A 535 27.32 15.52 24.21
C PRO A 535 28.47 14.59 24.65
N GLU A 536 29.36 15.05 25.56
CA GLU A 536 30.44 14.20 26.08
C GLU A 536 29.93 13.09 27.01
N GLU A 537 28.91 13.36 27.83
CA GLU A 537 28.29 12.32 28.65
C GLU A 537 27.56 11.28 27.78
N ARG A 538 26.92 11.69 26.68
CA ARG A 538 26.30 10.79 25.69
C ARG A 538 27.36 9.96 25.02
N GLU A 539 28.45 10.56 24.56
CA GLU A 539 29.54 9.86 23.91
C GLU A 539 30.22 8.89 24.88
N ALA A 540 30.46 9.28 26.14
CA ALA A 540 31.00 8.40 27.18
C ALA A 540 30.06 7.24 27.55
N LEU A 541 28.75 7.48 27.64
CA LEU A 541 27.74 6.43 27.94
C LEU A 541 27.51 5.49 26.76
N THR A 542 27.71 5.95 25.52
CA THR A 542 27.53 5.16 24.29
C THR A 542 28.82 4.49 23.81
N SER A 543 30.00 4.93 24.29
CA SER A 543 31.32 4.37 23.96
C SER A 543 31.88 3.39 25.00
N ALA A 544 31.26 3.26 26.17
CA ALA A 544 31.67 2.30 27.17
C ALA A 544 31.54 0.86 26.62
N PRO A 545 32.62 0.04 26.62
CA PRO A 545 32.56 -1.34 26.15
C PRO A 545 31.61 -2.13 27.05
N ALA A 546 30.59 -2.73 26.43
CA ALA A 546 29.57 -3.48 27.14
C ALA A 546 30.20 -4.61 27.97
N GLU A 547 30.10 -4.52 29.30
CA GLU A 547 30.42 -5.62 30.21
C GLU A 547 29.64 -6.87 29.77
N GLN A 548 30.37 -7.90 29.34
CA GLN A 548 29.86 -9.24 29.07
C GLN A 548 29.36 -9.88 30.38
N LYS A 549 28.16 -9.50 30.82
CA LYS A 549 27.41 -10.25 31.84
C LYS A 549 26.49 -11.24 31.13
N SER A 550 26.90 -12.50 31.19
CA SER A 550 26.14 -13.69 30.83
C SER A 550 24.68 -13.59 31.33
N LYS A 551 23.79 -13.18 30.43
CA LYS A 551 22.33 -13.31 30.58
C LYS A 551 21.91 -14.40 29.62
N ARG A 552 21.24 -15.43 30.16
CA ARG A 552 20.45 -16.38 29.37
C ARG A 552 19.39 -15.60 28.60
N GLN A 553 19.72 -15.25 27.37
CA GLN A 553 18.86 -14.64 26.37
C GLN A 553 18.10 -15.79 25.71
N ARG A 554 16.76 -15.78 25.76
CA ARG A 554 16.02 -16.37 24.64
C ARG A 554 16.27 -15.41 23.47
N SER A 555 17.15 -15.82 22.57
CA SER A 555 17.55 -15.06 21.39
C SER A 555 16.32 -14.75 20.55
N VAL A 556 15.98 -13.48 20.38
CA VAL A 556 15.14 -13.05 19.25
C VAL A 556 16.04 -13.23 18.02
N PRO A 557 15.70 -14.14 17.10
CA PRO A 557 16.54 -14.39 15.94
C PRO A 557 16.54 -13.14 15.04
N THR A 558 17.71 -12.75 14.54
CA THR A 558 17.84 -11.64 13.59
C THR A 558 16.97 -11.93 12.37
N PRO A 559 16.05 -11.03 11.96
CA PRO A 559 15.23 -11.24 10.77
C PRO A 559 16.11 -11.42 9.53
N PRO A 560 15.81 -12.41 8.67
CA PRO A 560 16.47 -12.50 7.38
C PRO A 560 16.30 -11.18 6.60
N LYS A 561 17.36 -10.69 5.95
CA LYS A 561 17.33 -9.45 5.14
C LYS A 561 16.27 -9.53 4.04
N LEU A 562 15.98 -10.73 3.55
CA LEU A 562 14.86 -11.01 2.65
C LEU A 562 13.52 -10.41 3.12
N LEU A 563 13.25 -10.45 4.43
CA LEU A 563 12.00 -9.92 4.98
C LEU A 563 11.93 -8.40 4.90
N THR A 564 13.06 -7.69 4.93
CA THR A 564 13.11 -6.24 4.67
C THR A 564 12.61 -5.94 3.26
N PHE A 565 13.05 -6.72 2.27
CA PHE A 565 12.59 -6.56 0.89
C PHE A 565 11.09 -6.84 0.75
N LEU A 566 10.59 -7.96 1.30
CA LEU A 566 9.16 -8.28 1.26
C LEU A 566 8.31 -7.21 1.99
N THR A 567 8.79 -6.69 3.11
CA THR A 567 8.13 -5.59 3.84
C THR A 567 8.04 -4.35 2.97
N GLU A 568 9.11 -3.99 2.25
CA GLU A 568 9.08 -2.89 1.29
C GLU A 568 8.07 -3.10 0.17
N GLN A 569 7.99 -4.30 -0.42
CA GLN A 569 7.05 -4.58 -1.51
C GLN A 569 5.59 -4.59 -1.02
N THR A 570 5.34 -5.13 0.17
CA THR A 570 4.01 -5.15 0.79
C THR A 570 3.53 -3.76 1.19
N MET A 571 4.39 -2.94 1.79
CA MET A 571 3.97 -1.71 2.46
C MET A 571 4.05 -0.46 1.59
N LYS A 572 4.86 -0.44 0.52
CA LYS A 572 4.89 0.70 -0.41
C LYS A 572 3.50 0.83 -1.04
N GLY A 573 2.71 1.76 -0.50
CA GLY A 573 1.34 2.06 -0.89
C GLY A 573 1.25 2.65 -2.30
N ASP A 574 0.66 3.82 -2.44
CA ASP A 574 0.45 4.46 -3.76
C ASP A 574 1.77 4.93 -4.44
N SER A 575 2.90 4.78 -3.73
CA SER A 575 4.26 4.96 -4.24
C SER A 575 4.83 3.72 -4.95
N SER A 576 4.22 2.53 -4.77
CA SER A 576 4.63 1.35 -5.52
C SER A 576 4.12 1.41 -6.95
N PHE A 577 5.03 1.28 -7.93
CA PHE A 577 4.67 1.17 -9.34
C PHE A 577 3.68 0.02 -9.61
N PHE A 578 3.66 -1.00 -8.75
CA PHE A 578 2.94 -2.26 -8.94
C PHE A 578 1.57 -2.32 -8.25
N LYS A 579 1.31 -1.44 -7.28
CA LYS A 579 0.05 -1.49 -6.50
C LYS A 579 -1.16 -1.22 -7.40
N GLY A 580 -2.11 -2.14 -7.41
CA GLY A 580 -3.32 -2.07 -8.23
C GLY A 580 -3.11 -2.30 -9.73
N LYS A 581 -1.89 -2.58 -10.19
CA LYS A 581 -1.58 -2.86 -11.61
C LYS A 581 -1.47 -4.34 -11.95
N GLY A 582 -1.33 -5.21 -10.94
CA GLY A 582 -1.36 -6.66 -11.12
C GLY A 582 -2.79 -7.20 -11.34
N PRO A 583 -2.95 -8.43 -11.84
CA PRO A 583 -4.24 -9.09 -11.96
C PRO A 583 -4.94 -9.20 -10.60
N LYS A 584 -6.29 -9.07 -10.56
CA LYS A 584 -7.07 -9.16 -9.30
C LYS A 584 -6.83 -10.48 -8.55
N ASP A 585 -6.64 -11.57 -9.31
CA ASP A 585 -6.39 -12.91 -8.81
C ASP A 585 -4.95 -13.38 -9.13
N CYS A 586 -3.97 -12.46 -9.10
CA CYS A 586 -2.59 -12.79 -9.43
C CYS A 586 -2.09 -13.96 -8.57
N PRO A 587 -1.75 -15.12 -9.14
CA PRO A 587 -1.23 -16.24 -8.37
C PRO A 587 0.10 -15.84 -7.73
N ARG A 588 0.23 -15.99 -6.41
CA ARG A 588 1.52 -15.74 -5.74
C ARG A 588 2.54 -16.83 -6.01
N ASN A 589 2.06 -18.06 -6.16
CA ASN A 589 2.84 -19.21 -6.61
C ASN A 589 2.26 -19.72 -7.93
N CYS A 590 3.11 -19.83 -8.96
CA CYS A 590 2.81 -20.62 -10.14
C CYS A 590 3.36 -22.04 -9.95
N TYR A 591 2.51 -23.03 -10.22
CA TYR A 591 2.84 -24.44 -10.14
C TYR A 591 2.87 -25.05 -11.53
N LEU A 592 3.95 -25.75 -11.85
CA LEU A 592 4.04 -26.57 -13.06
C LEU A 592 3.43 -27.94 -12.76
N LYS A 593 2.44 -28.36 -13.56
CA LYS A 593 1.91 -29.72 -13.48
C LYS A 593 2.93 -30.67 -14.11
N VAL A 594 3.47 -31.57 -13.30
CA VAL A 594 4.44 -32.59 -13.74
C VAL A 594 3.69 -33.89 -13.98
N GLU A 595 3.75 -34.42 -15.20
CA GLU A 595 3.24 -35.77 -15.49
C GLU A 595 4.32 -36.82 -15.18
N PRO A 596 3.96 -37.89 -14.44
CA PRO A 596 4.89 -38.98 -14.14
C PRO A 596 5.13 -39.82 -15.40
N GLU A 597 6.14 -39.44 -16.18
CA GLU A 597 6.66 -40.23 -17.30
C GLU A 597 8.12 -40.62 -17.03
N PRO A 598 8.53 -41.87 -17.31
CA PRO A 598 9.93 -42.26 -17.25
C PRO A 598 10.75 -41.43 -18.24
N ALA A 599 11.91 -40.93 -17.80
CA ALA A 599 12.81 -40.18 -18.65
C ALA A 599 13.16 -41.02 -19.90
N ALA A 600 12.83 -40.48 -21.08
CA ALA A 600 13.22 -41.10 -22.34
C ALA A 600 14.76 -41.14 -22.42
N LYS A 601 15.31 -42.24 -22.95
CA LYS A 601 16.75 -42.34 -23.17
C LYS A 601 17.13 -41.29 -24.23
N PRO A 602 17.96 -40.28 -23.91
CA PRO A 602 18.19 -39.17 -24.82
C PRO A 602 18.88 -39.67 -26.10
N GLU A 603 18.25 -39.42 -27.25
CA GLU A 603 18.89 -39.54 -28.55
C GLU A 603 20.09 -38.58 -28.63
N ARG A 604 21.08 -38.93 -29.47
CA ARG A 604 22.26 -38.10 -29.66
C ARG A 604 21.86 -36.72 -30.18
N ASN A 605 22.26 -35.65 -29.49
CA ASN A 605 21.82 -34.28 -29.79
C ASN A 605 22.97 -33.27 -29.96
N ALA A 606 22.63 -32.03 -30.30
CA ALA A 606 23.60 -30.96 -30.61
C ALA A 606 24.57 -30.71 -29.45
N LYS A 607 24.07 -30.75 -28.20
CA LYS A 607 24.87 -30.50 -27.00
C LYS A 607 25.94 -31.56 -26.80
N GLN A 608 25.56 -32.82 -26.89
CA GLN A 608 26.49 -33.94 -26.76
C GLN A 608 27.57 -33.90 -27.84
N ILE A 609 27.19 -33.56 -29.08
CA ILE A 609 28.15 -33.49 -30.20
C ILE A 609 29.11 -32.31 -30.01
N LEU A 610 28.62 -31.17 -29.53
CA LEU A 610 29.49 -30.04 -29.21
C LEU A 610 30.51 -30.40 -28.12
N ASP A 611 30.08 -31.06 -27.05
CA ASP A 611 30.94 -31.41 -25.93
C ASP A 611 31.96 -32.51 -26.28
N GLU A 612 31.57 -33.49 -27.10
CA GLU A 612 32.42 -34.62 -27.48
C GLU A 612 33.34 -34.32 -28.68
N GLU A 613 32.83 -33.60 -29.68
CA GLU A 613 33.47 -33.48 -31.00
C GLU A 613 33.75 -32.02 -31.43
N GLY A 614 33.19 -31.02 -30.73
CA GLY A 614 33.43 -29.60 -31.00
C GLY A 614 32.51 -28.96 -32.04
N PRO A 615 32.66 -27.64 -32.28
CA PRO A 615 31.68 -26.84 -33.02
C PRO A 615 31.63 -27.14 -34.53
N GLU A 616 32.75 -27.54 -35.16
CA GLU A 616 32.76 -27.94 -36.57
C GLU A 616 31.99 -29.25 -36.80
N ALA A 617 32.12 -30.22 -35.89
CA ALA A 617 31.39 -31.48 -35.95
C ALA A 617 29.89 -31.25 -35.71
N MET A 618 29.56 -30.39 -34.74
CA MET A 618 28.19 -29.98 -34.49
C MET A 618 27.55 -29.32 -35.72
N ALA A 619 28.24 -28.38 -36.39
CA ALA A 619 27.72 -27.74 -37.60
C ALA A 619 27.44 -28.75 -38.73
N LYS A 620 28.33 -29.73 -38.94
CA LYS A 620 28.11 -30.81 -39.91
C LYS A 620 26.92 -31.69 -39.53
N TRP A 621 26.77 -32.01 -38.24
CA TRP A 621 25.63 -32.77 -37.74
C TRP A 621 24.32 -32.02 -37.97
N VAL A 622 24.24 -30.74 -37.62
CA VAL A 622 23.06 -29.91 -37.89
C VAL A 622 22.69 -29.99 -39.37
N ARG A 623 23.66 -29.81 -40.27
CA ARG A 623 23.42 -29.83 -41.71
C ARG A 623 22.96 -31.21 -42.23
N ALA A 624 23.39 -32.29 -41.59
CA ALA A 624 22.97 -33.64 -41.94
C ALA A 624 21.56 -33.93 -41.41
N THR A 625 21.33 -33.69 -40.11
CA THR A 625 20.05 -33.92 -39.43
C THR A 625 18.93 -33.07 -40.02
N SER A 626 19.23 -31.82 -40.38
CA SER A 626 18.24 -30.89 -40.93
C SER A 626 17.59 -31.42 -42.21
N LYS A 627 18.29 -32.22 -43.02
CA LYS A 627 17.76 -32.82 -44.26
C LYS A 627 16.61 -33.79 -44.00
N GLU A 628 16.59 -34.43 -42.84
CA GLU A 628 15.56 -35.37 -42.42
C GLU A 628 14.47 -34.69 -41.58
N ARG A 629 14.86 -33.79 -40.67
CA ARG A 629 13.94 -33.05 -39.81
C ARG A 629 14.48 -31.66 -39.53
N ILE A 630 13.65 -30.62 -39.65
CA ILE A 630 14.09 -29.27 -39.28
C ILE A 630 14.31 -29.17 -37.77
N LEU A 631 15.37 -28.47 -37.36
CA LEU A 631 15.66 -28.22 -35.95
C LEU A 631 15.02 -26.90 -35.51
N VAL A 632 14.80 -26.76 -34.21
CA VAL A 632 14.17 -25.57 -33.62
C VAL A 632 14.96 -25.06 -32.42
N THR A 633 14.94 -23.73 -32.25
CA THR A 633 15.47 -23.03 -31.08
C THR A 633 14.31 -22.39 -30.33
N ASP A 634 14.25 -22.60 -29.02
CA ASP A 634 13.27 -21.90 -28.16
C ASP A 634 13.85 -20.56 -27.70
N THR A 635 13.09 -19.47 -27.85
CA THR A 635 13.48 -18.12 -27.41
C THR A 635 12.70 -17.64 -26.18
N THR A 636 11.90 -18.52 -25.55
CA THR A 636 11.01 -18.17 -24.43
C THR A 636 11.77 -17.54 -23.27
N LEU A 637 13.00 -18.02 -22.99
CA LEU A 637 13.84 -17.56 -21.89
C LEU A 637 14.64 -16.27 -22.18
N ARG A 638 14.58 -15.74 -23.41
CA ARG A 638 15.33 -14.53 -23.82
C ARG A 638 14.51 -13.57 -24.68
N ASP A 639 14.39 -13.81 -25.99
CA ASP A 639 13.85 -12.81 -26.92
C ASP A 639 12.34 -12.61 -26.77
N ALA A 640 11.61 -13.66 -26.41
CA ALA A 640 10.16 -13.61 -26.32
C ALA A 640 9.70 -12.65 -25.21
N HIS A 641 10.23 -12.83 -24.00
CA HIS A 641 9.92 -11.94 -22.87
C HIS A 641 10.60 -10.57 -23.00
N GLN A 642 11.74 -10.48 -23.71
CA GLN A 642 12.34 -9.20 -24.09
C GLN A 642 11.39 -8.37 -24.97
N SER A 643 10.65 -9.03 -25.86
CA SER A 643 9.71 -8.38 -26.78
C SER A 643 8.38 -8.03 -26.11
N LEU A 644 7.82 -8.95 -25.31
CA LEU A 644 6.45 -8.82 -24.78
C LEU A 644 6.37 -8.14 -23.42
N VAL A 645 7.27 -8.46 -22.50
CA VAL A 645 7.20 -8.04 -21.09
C VAL A 645 8.48 -7.33 -20.63
N ALA A 646 9.05 -6.53 -21.54
CA ALA A 646 10.22 -5.68 -21.29
C ALA A 646 11.41 -6.41 -20.62
N THR A 647 11.65 -7.66 -20.99
CA THR A 647 12.76 -8.49 -20.49
C THR A 647 12.67 -8.84 -18.99
N ARG A 648 11.47 -8.76 -18.39
CA ARG A 648 11.31 -8.87 -16.93
C ARG A 648 11.22 -10.30 -16.41
N MET A 649 11.20 -11.33 -17.25
CA MET A 649 11.15 -12.71 -16.76
C MET A 649 12.34 -13.02 -15.84
N ARG A 650 12.01 -13.45 -14.62
CA ARG A 650 12.96 -13.72 -13.52
C ARG A 650 13.51 -15.13 -13.59
N THR A 651 14.73 -15.31 -13.08
CA THR A 651 15.40 -16.62 -12.98
C THR A 651 14.54 -17.66 -12.24
N ALA A 652 13.82 -17.24 -11.19
CA ALA A 652 12.95 -18.11 -10.41
C ALA A 652 11.87 -18.83 -11.23
N ASP A 653 11.29 -18.16 -12.24
CA ASP A 653 10.28 -18.78 -13.10
C ASP A 653 10.95 -19.69 -14.14
N MET A 654 12.10 -19.28 -14.67
CA MET A 654 12.89 -20.09 -15.61
C MET A 654 13.32 -21.43 -14.99
N LEU A 655 13.80 -21.41 -13.75
CA LEU A 655 14.27 -22.61 -13.06
C LEU A 655 13.15 -23.59 -12.69
N LYS A 656 11.94 -23.11 -12.45
CA LYS A 656 10.78 -23.98 -12.21
C LYS A 656 10.41 -24.80 -13.45
N ALA A 657 10.54 -24.21 -14.64
CA ALA A 657 10.30 -24.91 -15.91
C ALA A 657 11.48 -25.80 -16.34
N ALA A 658 12.70 -25.48 -15.91
CA ALA A 658 13.93 -26.10 -16.40
C ALA A 658 13.95 -27.64 -16.39
N PRO A 659 13.49 -28.36 -15.34
CA PRO A 659 13.47 -29.83 -15.36
C PRO A 659 12.59 -30.41 -16.46
N GLU A 660 11.39 -29.87 -16.66
CA GLU A 660 10.48 -30.34 -17.71
C GLU A 660 10.96 -29.88 -19.10
N MET A 661 11.60 -28.70 -19.21
CA MET A 661 12.26 -28.29 -20.46
C MET A 661 13.40 -29.24 -20.83
N SER A 662 14.26 -29.59 -19.87
CA SER A 662 15.34 -30.57 -20.05
C SER A 662 14.82 -31.93 -20.51
N LYS A 663 13.70 -32.39 -19.94
CA LYS A 663 13.04 -33.65 -20.28
C LYS A 663 12.37 -33.64 -21.66
N HIS A 664 11.61 -32.59 -21.99
CA HIS A 664 10.75 -32.56 -23.17
C HIS A 664 11.38 -31.91 -24.40
N LEU A 665 12.37 -31.03 -24.22
CA LEU A 665 12.97 -30.25 -25.30
C LEU A 665 14.35 -30.80 -25.73
N HIS A 666 14.73 -32.00 -25.32
CA HIS A 666 16.05 -32.59 -25.60
C HIS A 666 16.40 -32.72 -27.10
N GLN A 667 15.40 -32.65 -27.99
CA GLN A 667 15.55 -32.66 -29.45
C GLN A 667 15.69 -31.26 -30.08
N TYR A 668 15.53 -30.19 -29.30
CA TYR A 668 15.75 -28.82 -29.75
C TYR A 668 17.24 -28.61 -30.02
N PHE A 669 17.55 -27.70 -30.94
CA PHE A 669 18.94 -27.32 -31.21
C PHE A 669 19.53 -26.59 -30.00
N SER A 670 18.85 -25.54 -29.55
CA SER A 670 19.28 -24.72 -28.42
C SER A 670 18.09 -24.08 -27.69
N LEU A 671 18.37 -23.61 -26.48
CA LEU A 671 17.53 -22.67 -25.74
C LEU A 671 18.24 -21.32 -25.74
N GLU A 672 17.66 -20.32 -26.38
CA GLU A 672 18.15 -18.97 -26.28
C GLU A 672 17.68 -18.38 -24.93
N CYS A 673 18.62 -18.25 -24.00
CA CYS A 673 18.32 -17.92 -22.59
C CYS A 673 19.13 -16.73 -22.06
N TRP A 674 19.98 -16.12 -22.88
CA TRP A 674 20.97 -15.16 -22.40
C TRP A 674 21.41 -14.12 -23.44
N GLY A 675 22.12 -13.08 -23.02
CA GLY A 675 22.49 -11.97 -23.90
C GLY A 675 21.30 -11.07 -24.27
N GLY A 676 21.45 -10.27 -25.33
CA GLY A 676 20.49 -9.20 -25.61
C GLY A 676 20.36 -8.24 -24.43
N ALA A 677 19.13 -7.88 -24.05
CA ALA A 677 18.89 -7.00 -22.90
C ALA A 677 18.93 -7.71 -21.54
N THR A 678 18.94 -9.05 -21.51
CA THR A 678 18.80 -9.81 -20.26
C THR A 678 19.91 -9.53 -19.26
N PHE A 679 21.14 -9.29 -19.72
CA PHE A 679 22.29 -9.03 -18.85
C PHE A 679 22.13 -7.73 -18.04
N ASP A 680 21.87 -6.61 -18.71
CA ASP A 680 21.61 -5.32 -18.06
C ASP A 680 20.34 -5.36 -17.20
N VAL A 681 19.26 -5.94 -17.73
CA VAL A 681 17.96 -5.96 -17.04
C VAL A 681 17.98 -6.81 -15.77
N ALA A 682 18.69 -7.94 -15.77
CA ALA A 682 18.87 -8.78 -14.60
C ALA A 682 19.47 -7.98 -13.44
N TYR A 683 20.60 -7.30 -13.66
CA TYR A 683 21.24 -6.50 -12.62
C TYR A 683 20.44 -5.22 -12.28
N ARG A 684 19.97 -4.48 -13.29
CA ARG A 684 19.39 -3.14 -13.10
C ARG A 684 17.98 -3.14 -12.52
N PHE A 685 17.14 -4.08 -12.95
CA PHE A 685 15.70 -4.03 -12.64
C PHE A 685 15.24 -5.22 -11.82
N LEU A 686 15.83 -6.40 -12.03
CA LEU A 686 15.47 -7.62 -11.31
C LEU A 686 16.38 -7.84 -10.08
N ASN A 687 17.47 -7.09 -9.98
CA ASN A 687 18.50 -7.21 -8.95
C ASN A 687 19.00 -8.66 -8.78
N GLU A 688 19.19 -9.35 -9.89
CA GLU A 688 19.70 -10.73 -9.92
C GLU A 688 20.94 -10.83 -10.79
N ASP A 689 21.80 -11.78 -10.44
CA ASP A 689 23.05 -12.00 -11.16
C ASP A 689 22.79 -12.77 -12.44
N ALA A 690 23.14 -12.16 -13.57
CA ALA A 690 22.95 -12.79 -14.86
C ALA A 690 23.80 -14.08 -14.99
N PHE A 691 25.07 -14.08 -14.55
CA PHE A 691 25.96 -15.23 -14.70
C PHE A 691 25.45 -16.40 -13.88
N ARG A 692 25.00 -16.13 -12.67
CA ARG A 692 24.35 -17.12 -11.82
C ARG A 692 23.10 -17.71 -12.47
N ARG A 693 22.27 -16.89 -13.14
CA ARG A 693 21.13 -17.40 -13.93
C ARG A 693 21.58 -18.40 -14.98
N LEU A 694 22.65 -18.10 -15.72
CA LEU A 694 23.19 -19.02 -16.74
C LEU A 694 23.67 -20.32 -16.11
N GLU A 695 24.41 -20.25 -15.01
CA GLU A 695 24.96 -21.42 -14.33
C GLU A 695 23.86 -22.32 -13.75
N GLU A 696 22.86 -21.74 -13.09
CA GLU A 696 21.72 -22.48 -12.52
C GLU A 696 20.87 -23.12 -13.64
N LEU A 697 20.62 -22.41 -14.74
CA LEU A 697 19.93 -22.98 -15.91
C LEU A 697 20.73 -24.09 -16.58
N ARG A 698 22.06 -23.90 -16.72
CA ARG A 698 22.96 -24.90 -17.30
C ARG A 698 22.97 -26.19 -16.47
N ALA A 699 22.97 -26.06 -15.14
CA ALA A 699 22.92 -27.18 -14.22
C ALA A 699 21.58 -27.92 -14.30
N ALA A 700 20.45 -27.19 -14.37
CA ALA A 700 19.11 -27.78 -14.45
C ALA A 700 18.79 -28.39 -15.83
N ILE A 701 19.39 -27.85 -16.89
CA ILE A 701 19.21 -28.28 -18.27
C ILE A 701 20.57 -28.67 -18.84
N PRO A 702 21.17 -29.82 -18.51
CA PRO A 702 22.53 -30.18 -18.92
C PRO A 702 22.65 -30.74 -20.36
N ASN A 703 21.52 -31.02 -21.01
CA ASN A 703 21.43 -31.80 -22.24
C ASN A 703 21.05 -30.99 -23.49
N ILE A 704 20.81 -29.67 -23.40
CA ILE A 704 20.46 -28.81 -24.54
C ILE A 704 21.51 -27.70 -24.66
N CYS A 705 21.82 -27.23 -25.89
CA CYS A 705 22.74 -26.11 -26.05
C CYS A 705 22.12 -24.83 -25.47
N THR A 706 22.88 -24.07 -24.70
CA THR A 706 22.49 -22.71 -24.32
C THR A 706 22.95 -21.74 -25.41
N GLN A 707 22.08 -20.80 -25.78
CA GLN A 707 22.35 -19.81 -26.80
C GLN A 707 22.18 -18.39 -26.28
N MET A 708 23.05 -17.48 -26.75
CA MET A 708 22.94 -16.05 -26.46
C MET A 708 23.03 -15.17 -27.70
N LEU A 709 22.46 -13.97 -27.59
CA LEU A 709 22.68 -12.87 -28.52
C LEU A 709 23.81 -11.96 -28.02
N LEU A 710 24.90 -11.86 -28.80
CA LEU A 710 26.09 -11.06 -28.48
C LEU A 710 26.31 -9.98 -29.55
N ARG A 711 26.55 -8.74 -29.13
CA ARG A 711 26.84 -7.63 -30.06
C ARG A 711 28.33 -7.50 -30.28
N GLY A 712 28.80 -7.80 -31.49
CA GLY A 712 30.19 -7.72 -31.97
C GLY A 712 31.25 -7.28 -30.96
N ALA A 713 31.84 -6.11 -31.15
CA ALA A 713 32.86 -5.53 -30.27
C ALA A 713 32.29 -4.82 -29.03
N ASN A 714 30.97 -4.91 -28.79
CA ASN A 714 30.30 -4.25 -27.67
C ASN A 714 29.88 -5.23 -26.57
N GLY A 715 30.07 -6.53 -26.79
CA GLY A 715 29.59 -7.60 -25.91
C GLY A 715 28.08 -7.49 -25.65
N VAL A 716 27.72 -7.25 -24.40
CA VAL A 716 26.33 -7.04 -23.94
C VAL A 716 26.07 -5.60 -23.50
N GLY A 717 27.01 -4.68 -23.78
CA GLY A 717 27.01 -3.28 -23.38
C GLY A 717 26.33 -2.31 -24.35
N TYR A 718 26.35 -1.01 -24.01
CA TYR A 718 25.86 0.07 -24.88
C TYR A 718 26.95 1.01 -25.43
N LYS A 719 28.18 0.91 -24.91
CA LYS A 719 29.34 1.68 -25.40
C LYS A 719 30.32 0.78 -26.15
N SER A 720 31.36 1.36 -26.69
CA SER A 720 32.52 0.64 -27.22
C SER A 720 33.47 0.24 -26.10
N TYR A 721 34.06 -0.94 -26.21
CA TYR A 721 34.98 -1.51 -25.23
C TYR A 721 36.31 -1.86 -25.90
N PRO A 722 37.43 -1.84 -25.15
CA PRO A 722 38.66 -2.46 -25.60
C PRO A 722 38.47 -3.95 -25.91
N ASP A 723 39.19 -4.47 -26.90
CA ASP A 723 39.00 -5.85 -27.36
C ASP A 723 39.18 -6.89 -26.26
N ASN A 724 40.17 -6.70 -25.38
CA ASN A 724 40.44 -7.64 -24.29
C ASN A 724 39.27 -7.76 -23.31
N VAL A 725 38.45 -6.72 -23.12
CA VAL A 725 37.24 -6.76 -22.29
C VAL A 725 36.18 -7.66 -22.93
N VAL A 726 36.00 -7.59 -24.25
CA VAL A 726 35.05 -8.43 -24.99
C VAL A 726 35.51 -9.88 -25.02
N GLU A 727 36.80 -10.12 -25.26
CA GLU A 727 37.40 -11.45 -25.24
C GLU A 727 37.24 -12.12 -23.87
N GLU A 728 37.49 -11.38 -22.79
CA GLU A 728 37.35 -11.87 -21.42
C GLU A 728 35.87 -12.18 -21.07
N PHE A 729 34.94 -11.34 -21.53
CA PHE A 729 33.52 -11.60 -21.36
C PHE A 729 33.07 -12.88 -22.07
N VAL A 730 33.51 -13.09 -23.31
CA VAL A 730 33.22 -14.33 -24.05
C VAL A 730 33.84 -15.55 -23.35
N ARG A 731 35.09 -15.43 -22.89
CA ARG A 731 35.76 -16.49 -22.11
C ARG A 731 34.94 -16.86 -20.88
N GLN A 732 34.50 -15.87 -20.12
CA GLN A 732 33.71 -16.09 -18.91
C GLN A 732 32.33 -16.67 -19.22
N ALA A 733 31.60 -16.13 -20.19
CA ALA A 733 30.29 -16.66 -20.60
C ALA A 733 30.37 -18.13 -21.06
N ALA A 734 31.40 -18.47 -21.85
CA ALA A 734 31.65 -19.85 -22.28
C ALA A 734 31.97 -20.77 -21.10
N THR A 735 32.72 -20.28 -20.11
CA THR A 735 33.09 -21.02 -18.91
C THR A 735 31.89 -21.27 -17.99
N SER A 736 31.01 -20.28 -17.84
CA SER A 736 29.76 -20.38 -17.07
C SER A 736 28.67 -21.24 -17.76
N GLY A 737 28.93 -21.71 -18.99
CA GLY A 737 28.09 -22.72 -19.65
C GLY A 737 27.37 -22.27 -20.92
N MET A 738 27.79 -21.18 -21.56
CA MET A 738 27.29 -20.76 -22.87
C MET A 738 27.87 -21.62 -24.01
N ASP A 739 27.01 -22.11 -24.91
CA ASP A 739 27.42 -22.99 -26.01
C ASP A 739 27.41 -22.31 -27.39
N VAL A 740 26.35 -21.54 -27.68
CA VAL A 740 26.12 -20.89 -28.97
C VAL A 740 26.07 -19.38 -28.80
N PHE A 741 26.96 -18.69 -29.52
CA PHE A 741 27.03 -17.23 -29.53
C PHE A 741 26.53 -16.74 -30.89
N ARG A 742 25.32 -16.20 -30.92
CA ARG A 742 24.79 -15.48 -32.08
C ARG A 742 25.35 -14.06 -32.07
N ILE A 743 26.35 -13.83 -32.90
CA ILE A 743 27.11 -12.59 -32.98
C ILE A 743 26.51 -11.72 -34.08
N PHE A 744 26.13 -10.49 -33.75
CA PHE A 744 25.60 -9.52 -34.71
C PHE A 744 26.26 -8.15 -34.54
N ASP A 745 26.20 -7.34 -35.59
CA ASP A 745 26.52 -5.91 -35.56
C ASP A 745 25.29 -5.10 -36.00
N CYS A 746 25.11 -3.90 -35.44
CA CYS A 746 23.91 -3.11 -35.70
C CYS A 746 23.83 -2.51 -37.12
N PHE A 747 24.92 -2.57 -37.88
CA PHE A 747 25.01 -2.18 -39.29
C PHE A 747 25.51 -3.32 -40.19
N ASN A 748 25.54 -4.57 -39.70
CA ASN A 748 26.13 -5.72 -40.38
C ASN A 748 27.63 -5.57 -40.71
N ASP A 749 28.37 -4.79 -39.93
CA ASP A 749 29.82 -4.70 -40.08
C ASP A 749 30.52 -5.93 -39.48
N VAL A 750 31.02 -6.82 -40.34
CA VAL A 750 31.71 -8.05 -39.92
C VAL A 750 33.05 -7.76 -39.25
N GLU A 751 33.70 -6.65 -39.56
CA GLU A 751 34.97 -6.28 -38.89
C GLU A 751 34.75 -6.03 -37.40
N GLN A 752 33.63 -5.39 -37.04
CA GLN A 752 33.21 -5.21 -35.64
C GLN A 752 32.92 -6.54 -34.94
N MET A 753 32.54 -7.57 -35.67
CA MET A 753 32.20 -8.88 -35.10
C MET A 753 33.42 -9.77 -34.85
N LYS A 754 34.55 -9.53 -35.55
CA LYS A 754 35.74 -10.41 -35.53
C LYS A 754 36.30 -10.68 -34.13
N VAL A 755 36.32 -9.67 -33.26
CA VAL A 755 36.81 -9.80 -31.88
C VAL A 755 36.05 -10.91 -31.14
N SER A 756 34.72 -10.82 -31.16
CA SER A 756 33.85 -11.83 -30.56
C SER A 756 33.93 -13.18 -31.27
N ILE A 757 33.97 -13.20 -32.60
CA ILE A 757 34.06 -14.45 -33.37
C ILE A 757 35.32 -15.22 -32.99
N ASN A 758 36.47 -14.54 -33.00
CA ASN A 758 37.76 -15.13 -32.65
C ASN A 758 37.78 -15.63 -31.20
N ALA A 759 37.23 -14.84 -30.26
CA ALA A 759 37.12 -15.24 -28.86
C ALA A 759 36.26 -16.51 -28.68
N VAL A 760 35.11 -16.59 -29.35
CA VAL A 760 34.21 -17.75 -29.28
C VAL A 760 34.88 -19.00 -29.87
N ARG A 761 35.56 -18.85 -31.02
CA ARG A 761 36.35 -19.94 -31.63
C ARG A 761 37.45 -20.43 -30.70
N LYS A 762 38.17 -19.53 -30.03
CA LYS A 762 39.22 -19.87 -29.05
C LYS A 762 38.67 -20.70 -27.88
N MET A 763 37.44 -20.45 -27.47
CA MET A 763 36.73 -21.22 -26.44
C MET A 763 36.13 -22.53 -26.94
N LYS A 764 36.32 -22.87 -28.23
CA LYS A 764 35.74 -24.05 -28.89
C LYS A 764 34.20 -24.09 -28.76
N LYS A 765 33.58 -22.92 -28.76
CA LYS A 765 32.13 -22.74 -28.77
C LYS A 765 31.65 -22.34 -30.16
N VAL A 766 30.34 -22.27 -30.34
CA VAL A 766 29.72 -22.09 -31.67
C VAL A 766 29.54 -20.61 -31.97
N ALA A 767 30.39 -20.09 -32.85
CA ALA A 767 30.20 -18.78 -33.47
C ALA A 767 29.14 -18.85 -34.59
N GLU A 768 27.94 -18.39 -34.30
CA GLU A 768 26.84 -18.20 -35.25
C GLU A 768 26.81 -16.71 -35.66
N ILE A 769 27.10 -16.38 -36.92
CA ILE A 769 27.21 -14.99 -37.36
C ILE A 769 25.91 -14.55 -38.00
N ALA A 770 25.30 -13.50 -37.45
CA ALA A 770 24.01 -13.01 -37.87
C ALA A 770 24.10 -11.89 -38.92
N MET A 771 23.40 -12.10 -40.03
CA MET A 771 23.05 -11.07 -40.99
C MET A 771 21.70 -10.48 -40.59
N CYS A 772 21.70 -9.25 -40.08
CA CYS A 772 20.47 -8.54 -39.77
C CYS A 772 19.73 -8.18 -41.07
N PHE A 773 18.47 -8.60 -41.16
CA PHE A 773 17.65 -8.37 -42.33
C PHE A 773 16.89 -7.04 -42.22
N THR A 774 16.97 -6.22 -43.25
CA THR A 774 16.19 -4.99 -43.43
C THR A 774 15.93 -4.77 -44.93
N GLY A 775 15.07 -3.81 -45.24
CA GLY A 775 14.68 -3.54 -46.62
C GLY A 775 13.79 -4.62 -47.25
N ASP A 776 13.72 -4.61 -48.58
CA ASP A 776 12.90 -5.51 -49.38
C ASP A 776 13.58 -5.83 -50.71
N PHE A 777 14.47 -6.83 -50.75
CA PHE A 777 15.19 -7.18 -51.99
C PHE A 777 14.30 -7.70 -53.13
N LEU A 778 13.01 -7.97 -52.87
CA LEU A 778 12.04 -8.30 -53.92
C LEU A 778 11.39 -7.05 -54.53
N SER A 779 11.48 -5.91 -53.86
CA SER A 779 11.03 -4.62 -54.40
C SER A 779 11.98 -4.13 -55.49
N PRO A 780 11.47 -3.66 -56.64
CA PRO A 780 12.32 -3.01 -57.64
C PRO A 780 12.93 -1.70 -57.14
N ASP A 781 12.36 -1.10 -56.08
CA ASP A 781 12.81 0.17 -55.51
C ASP A 781 13.95 0.00 -54.49
N GLU A 782 14.20 -1.22 -54.01
CA GLU A 782 15.31 -1.51 -53.10
C GLU A 782 16.65 -1.41 -53.84
N LYS A 783 17.54 -0.54 -53.34
CA LYS A 783 18.86 -0.27 -53.94
C LYS A 783 20.02 -0.59 -53.01
N ILE A 784 19.77 -0.72 -51.71
CA ILE A 784 20.80 -0.87 -50.68
C ILE A 784 20.88 -2.34 -50.27
N TYR A 785 19.77 -2.89 -49.77
CA TYR A 785 19.73 -4.22 -49.16
C TYR A 785 19.29 -5.28 -50.17
N THR A 786 20.02 -5.36 -51.29
CA THR A 786 19.76 -6.31 -52.39
C THR A 786 20.23 -7.72 -52.08
N LEU A 787 19.90 -8.71 -52.94
CA LEU A 787 20.46 -10.06 -52.80
C LEU A 787 22.00 -10.08 -52.90
N ASP A 788 22.60 -9.23 -53.74
CA ASP A 788 24.06 -9.14 -53.85
C ASP A 788 24.68 -8.62 -52.54
N TYR A 789 24.05 -7.66 -51.88
CA TYR A 789 24.46 -7.21 -50.55
C TYR A 789 24.50 -8.37 -49.54
N TYR A 790 23.42 -9.16 -49.47
CA TYR A 790 23.37 -10.31 -48.56
C TYR A 790 24.33 -11.44 -48.96
N LYS A 791 24.63 -11.60 -50.26
CA LYS A 791 25.66 -12.52 -50.75
C LYS A 791 27.05 -12.13 -50.27
N ASP A 792 27.42 -10.87 -50.45
CA ASP A 792 28.73 -10.34 -50.06
C ASP A 792 28.89 -10.34 -48.54
N LEU A 793 27.83 -10.00 -47.81
CA LEU A 793 27.80 -10.11 -46.36
C LEU A 793 27.99 -11.56 -45.91
N CYS A 794 27.31 -12.52 -46.53
CA CYS A 794 27.46 -13.94 -46.23
C CYS A 794 28.90 -14.41 -46.44
N GLN A 795 29.55 -14.01 -47.55
CA GLN A 795 30.95 -14.34 -47.80
C GLN A 795 31.86 -13.80 -46.69
N LYS A 796 31.68 -12.54 -46.27
CA LYS A 796 32.45 -11.95 -45.16
C LYS A 796 32.25 -12.72 -43.86
N CYS A 797 31.02 -13.15 -43.55
CA CYS A 797 30.74 -13.98 -42.37
C CYS A 797 31.49 -15.32 -42.43
N VAL A 798 31.51 -15.99 -43.59
CA VAL A 798 32.25 -17.24 -43.78
C VAL A 798 33.75 -17.03 -43.59
N ASP A 799 34.29 -15.99 -44.21
CA ASP A 799 35.72 -15.65 -44.14
C ASP A 799 36.15 -15.29 -42.71
N ALA A 800 35.26 -14.70 -41.92
CA ALA A 800 35.48 -14.39 -40.51
C ALA A 800 35.45 -15.65 -39.61
N GLY A 801 35.10 -16.82 -40.14
CA GLY A 801 35.10 -18.08 -39.41
C GLY A 801 33.77 -18.43 -38.76
N ALA A 802 32.64 -18.13 -39.39
CA ALA A 802 31.34 -18.66 -38.98
C ALA A 802 31.35 -20.20 -38.89
N HIS A 803 30.72 -20.76 -37.86
CA HIS A 803 30.29 -22.16 -37.88
C HIS A 803 28.88 -22.29 -38.48
N MET A 804 28.09 -21.22 -38.39
CA MET A 804 26.70 -21.16 -38.84
C MET A 804 26.37 -19.73 -39.26
N ILE A 805 25.49 -19.59 -40.25
CA ILE A 805 24.98 -18.29 -40.71
C ILE A 805 23.58 -18.10 -40.15
N ALA A 806 23.35 -17.00 -39.43
CA ALA A 806 22.02 -16.62 -39.00
C ALA A 806 21.45 -15.53 -39.90
N ILE A 807 20.17 -15.65 -40.23
CA ILE A 807 19.38 -14.56 -40.80
C ILE A 807 18.55 -14.00 -39.65
N LYS A 808 18.89 -12.80 -39.20
CA LYS A 808 18.20 -12.14 -38.08
C LYS A 808 17.23 -11.09 -38.60
N ASP A 809 15.97 -11.48 -38.78
CA ASP A 809 14.87 -10.58 -39.09
C ASP A 809 14.24 -10.01 -37.80
N MET A 810 14.91 -9.01 -37.22
CA MET A 810 14.55 -8.42 -35.92
C MET A 810 13.20 -7.69 -35.89
N ALA A 811 12.64 -7.34 -37.05
CA ALA A 811 11.37 -6.62 -37.15
C ALA A 811 10.24 -7.44 -37.80
N GLY A 812 10.53 -8.63 -38.36
CA GLY A 812 9.52 -9.44 -39.03
C GLY A 812 9.18 -8.90 -40.43
N LEU A 813 10.20 -8.53 -41.20
CA LEU A 813 10.07 -7.95 -42.55
C LEU A 813 10.11 -9.01 -43.66
N LEU A 814 10.75 -10.14 -43.39
CA LEU A 814 10.96 -11.20 -44.35
C LEU A 814 9.63 -11.95 -44.57
N ARG A 815 9.05 -11.77 -45.75
CA ARG A 815 7.80 -12.45 -46.18
C ARG A 815 8.10 -13.84 -46.78
N PRO A 816 7.13 -14.77 -46.85
CA PRO A 816 7.37 -16.13 -47.35
C PRO A 816 8.09 -16.21 -48.71
N ALA A 817 7.79 -15.27 -49.62
CA ALA A 817 8.41 -15.19 -50.95
C ALA A 817 9.93 -14.93 -50.93
N HIS A 818 10.48 -14.36 -49.85
CA HIS A 818 11.92 -14.09 -49.71
C HIS A 818 12.71 -15.35 -49.34
N ALA A 819 12.06 -16.39 -48.81
CA ALA A 819 12.74 -17.55 -48.25
C ALA A 819 13.62 -18.27 -49.28
N ALA A 820 13.05 -18.66 -50.43
CA ALA A 820 13.81 -19.39 -51.45
C ALA A 820 14.98 -18.56 -52.02
N PRO A 821 14.81 -17.29 -52.44
CA PRO A 821 15.93 -16.47 -52.90
C PRO A 821 17.03 -16.28 -51.85
N MET A 822 16.65 -16.02 -50.59
CA MET A 822 17.61 -15.82 -49.49
C MET A 822 18.41 -17.10 -49.21
N ILE A 823 17.76 -18.26 -49.16
CA ILE A 823 18.47 -19.53 -48.97
C ILE A 823 19.37 -19.83 -50.18
N GLN A 824 18.89 -19.62 -51.41
CA GLN A 824 19.69 -19.84 -52.61
C GLN A 824 20.94 -18.95 -52.65
N VAL A 825 20.83 -17.68 -52.26
CA VAL A 825 21.98 -16.76 -52.28
C VAL A 825 23.03 -17.17 -51.24
N ILE A 826 22.62 -17.55 -50.03
CA ILE A 826 23.54 -18.06 -49.00
C ILE A 826 24.18 -19.38 -49.45
N ARG A 827 23.40 -20.29 -50.05
CA ARG A 827 23.90 -21.58 -50.56
C ARG A 827 24.85 -21.44 -51.75
N SER A 828 24.78 -20.32 -52.48
CA SER A 828 25.76 -20.02 -53.53
C SER A 828 27.16 -19.69 -52.97
N VAL A 829 27.24 -19.38 -51.66
CA VAL A 829 28.45 -19.00 -50.94
C VAL A 829 28.95 -20.13 -50.04
N THR A 830 28.05 -20.83 -49.33
CA THR A 830 28.45 -21.77 -48.28
C THR A 830 27.46 -22.90 -48.00
N ASP A 831 28.00 -24.03 -47.53
CA ASP A 831 27.26 -25.19 -47.04
C ASP A 831 27.04 -25.19 -45.51
N LEU A 832 27.52 -24.16 -44.80
CA LEU A 832 27.31 -24.03 -43.35
C LEU A 832 25.80 -24.02 -43.00
N PRO A 833 25.40 -24.50 -41.80
CA PRO A 833 24.03 -24.40 -41.36
C PRO A 833 23.47 -22.98 -41.40
N ILE A 834 22.20 -22.86 -41.80
CA ILE A 834 21.44 -21.61 -41.82
C ILE A 834 20.42 -21.63 -40.70
N HIS A 835 20.47 -20.63 -39.84
CA HIS A 835 19.58 -20.43 -38.70
C HIS A 835 18.68 -19.22 -38.95
N PHE A 836 17.37 -19.40 -39.07
CA PHE A 836 16.43 -18.30 -39.31
C PHE A 836 15.76 -17.81 -38.03
N HIS A 837 15.89 -16.52 -37.77
CA HIS A 837 15.26 -15.82 -36.66
C HIS A 837 14.33 -14.72 -37.18
N THR A 838 13.10 -14.65 -36.66
CA THR A 838 12.13 -13.63 -37.06
C THR A 838 11.16 -13.26 -35.92
N HIS A 839 10.48 -12.11 -36.04
CA HIS A 839 9.38 -11.72 -35.15
C HIS A 839 8.03 -11.75 -35.89
N ASN A 840 6.94 -12.16 -35.25
CA ASN A 840 5.62 -12.30 -35.88
C ASN A 840 4.74 -11.02 -35.78
N THR A 841 5.37 -9.85 -35.87
CA THR A 841 4.67 -8.55 -35.74
C THR A 841 3.67 -8.31 -36.84
N SER A 842 3.87 -8.91 -38.02
CA SER A 842 2.95 -8.78 -39.15
C SER A 842 1.93 -9.91 -39.26
N SER A 843 1.92 -10.89 -38.33
CA SER A 843 1.16 -12.16 -38.40
C SER A 843 1.52 -13.10 -39.56
N ALA A 844 2.57 -12.81 -40.35
CA ALA A 844 2.92 -13.57 -41.54
C ALA A 844 4.07 -14.57 -41.29
N GLN A 845 4.70 -14.53 -40.13
CA GLN A 845 6.00 -15.16 -39.93
C GLN A 845 5.91 -16.65 -39.63
N LEU A 846 4.78 -17.17 -39.13
CA LEU A 846 4.56 -18.61 -39.09
C LEU A 846 4.61 -19.23 -40.51
N ALA A 847 3.97 -18.58 -41.49
CA ALA A 847 4.07 -18.99 -42.89
C ALA A 847 5.50 -18.83 -43.44
N THR A 848 6.24 -17.83 -42.96
CA THR A 848 7.64 -17.62 -43.33
C THR A 848 8.56 -18.71 -42.75
N LEU A 849 8.30 -19.19 -41.53
CA LEU A 849 9.02 -20.36 -40.97
C LEU A 849 8.83 -21.58 -41.86
N HIS A 850 7.61 -21.85 -42.31
CA HIS A 850 7.34 -22.94 -43.25
C HIS A 850 8.07 -22.75 -44.58
N ALA A 851 8.03 -21.54 -45.16
CA ALA A 851 8.72 -21.26 -46.41
C ALA A 851 10.25 -21.40 -46.28
N MET A 852 10.83 -21.01 -45.14
CA MET A 852 12.25 -21.21 -44.83
C MET A 852 12.59 -22.69 -44.67
N ALA A 853 11.73 -23.45 -43.98
CA ALA A 853 11.87 -24.89 -43.86
C ALA A 853 11.84 -25.58 -45.23
N ASP A 854 10.88 -25.22 -46.08
CA ASP A 854 10.76 -25.77 -47.45
C ASP A 854 11.95 -25.37 -48.33
N ALA A 855 12.47 -24.15 -48.17
CA ALA A 855 13.61 -23.64 -48.93
C ALA A 855 14.96 -24.26 -48.53
N GLY A 856 15.04 -24.99 -47.41
CA GLY A 856 16.27 -25.67 -46.96
C GLY A 856 17.03 -24.97 -45.83
N CYS A 857 16.37 -24.10 -45.07
CA CYS A 857 16.87 -23.60 -43.79
C CYS A 857 17.04 -24.75 -42.79
N ASP A 858 18.06 -24.71 -41.93
CA ASP A 858 18.43 -25.82 -41.08
C ASP A 858 17.76 -25.75 -39.69
N ILE A 859 17.66 -24.54 -39.13
CA ILE A 859 17.06 -24.28 -37.82
C ILE A 859 16.17 -23.04 -37.89
N VAL A 860 15.04 -23.05 -37.20
CA VAL A 860 14.18 -21.87 -37.00
C VAL A 860 14.02 -21.53 -35.52
N ASP A 861 14.00 -20.24 -35.20
CA ASP A 861 13.62 -19.75 -33.88
C ASP A 861 12.10 -19.65 -33.74
N GLY A 862 11.60 -20.05 -32.57
CA GLY A 862 10.25 -19.76 -32.12
C GLY A 862 10.18 -19.75 -30.59
N CYS A 863 8.99 -19.60 -30.03
CA CYS A 863 8.79 -19.71 -28.59
C CYS A 863 7.47 -20.42 -28.25
N PHE A 864 7.26 -20.72 -26.97
CA PHE A 864 5.97 -21.25 -26.48
C PHE A 864 4.83 -20.30 -26.81
N ALA A 865 3.66 -20.85 -27.14
CA ALA A 865 2.47 -20.08 -27.56
C ALA A 865 2.10 -18.96 -26.57
N ALA A 866 2.22 -19.21 -25.26
CA ALA A 866 1.98 -18.22 -24.21
C ALA A 866 2.83 -16.94 -24.33
N PHE A 867 4.04 -17.03 -24.91
CA PHE A 867 4.94 -15.89 -25.14
C PHE A 867 5.20 -15.65 -26.63
N ALA A 868 4.38 -16.22 -27.52
CA ALA A 868 4.50 -16.04 -28.95
C ALA A 868 3.71 -14.83 -29.46
N ASP A 869 3.97 -14.51 -30.72
CA ASP A 869 3.23 -13.55 -31.55
C ASP A 869 3.28 -12.10 -31.05
N GLY A 870 2.56 -11.21 -31.74
CA GLY A 870 2.74 -9.77 -31.56
C GLY A 870 4.18 -9.35 -31.88
N THR A 871 4.85 -8.67 -30.96
CA THR A 871 6.26 -8.31 -31.14
C THR A 871 7.23 -9.47 -30.90
N SER A 872 6.77 -10.66 -30.50
CA SER A 872 7.58 -11.86 -30.23
C SER A 872 7.81 -12.73 -31.46
N GLN A 873 8.49 -13.88 -31.29
CA GLN A 873 8.64 -14.91 -32.31
C GLN A 873 7.31 -15.66 -32.60
N PRO A 874 7.19 -16.38 -33.74
CA PRO A 874 6.08 -17.29 -33.99
C PRO A 874 5.99 -18.43 -32.96
N SER A 875 4.78 -18.95 -32.74
CA SER A 875 4.53 -20.08 -31.85
C SER A 875 5.15 -21.38 -32.36
N LEU A 876 6.04 -21.99 -31.56
CA LEU A 876 6.56 -23.34 -31.80
C LEU A 876 5.48 -24.40 -31.65
N ASN A 877 4.53 -24.25 -30.71
CA ASN A 877 3.42 -25.20 -30.59
C ASN A 877 2.65 -25.30 -31.92
N ALA A 878 2.31 -24.15 -32.51
CA ALA A 878 1.62 -24.08 -33.80
C ALA A 878 2.51 -24.64 -34.93
N PHE A 879 3.78 -24.21 -35.01
CA PHE A 879 4.70 -24.68 -36.03
C PHE A 879 4.92 -26.19 -35.99
N LEU A 880 5.12 -26.78 -34.80
CA LEU A 880 5.27 -28.22 -34.62
C LEU A 880 4.00 -28.97 -35.05
N ALA A 881 2.82 -28.49 -34.66
CA ALA A 881 1.55 -29.10 -35.05
C ALA A 881 1.32 -29.06 -36.56
N THR A 882 1.66 -27.96 -37.23
CA THR A 882 1.50 -27.81 -38.69
C THR A 882 2.63 -28.44 -39.49
N MET A 883 3.74 -28.85 -38.85
CA MET A 883 4.81 -29.64 -39.44
C MET A 883 4.57 -31.15 -39.35
N GLU A 884 3.65 -31.63 -38.49
CA GLU A 884 3.34 -33.06 -38.33
C GLU A 884 2.95 -33.67 -39.70
N GLY A 885 3.73 -34.68 -40.14
CA GLY A 885 3.52 -35.34 -41.44
C GLY A 885 4.11 -34.65 -42.68
N ARG A 886 4.77 -33.49 -42.54
CA ARG A 886 5.51 -32.84 -43.64
C ARG A 886 6.90 -33.48 -43.84
N PRO A 887 7.55 -33.30 -45.03
CA PRO A 887 8.82 -33.96 -45.35
C PRO A 887 9.98 -33.73 -44.38
N ARG A 888 9.98 -32.60 -43.65
CA ARG A 888 11.02 -32.24 -42.66
C ARG A 888 10.43 -32.02 -41.26
N ASP A 889 9.41 -32.79 -40.91
CA ASP A 889 8.78 -32.79 -39.59
C ASP A 889 9.84 -32.92 -38.46
N PRO A 890 9.90 -31.98 -37.49
CA PRO A 890 10.86 -32.01 -36.36
C PRO A 890 10.81 -33.28 -35.49
N LYS A 891 9.71 -34.04 -35.55
CA LYS A 891 9.41 -35.22 -34.71
C LYS A 891 9.30 -34.93 -33.21
N ILE A 892 8.96 -33.69 -32.87
CA ILE A 892 8.69 -33.25 -31.49
C ILE A 892 7.17 -33.29 -31.26
N ASN A 893 6.73 -34.02 -30.23
CA ASN A 893 5.31 -34.10 -29.90
C ASN A 893 4.85 -32.83 -29.17
N TYR A 894 4.23 -31.90 -29.90
CA TYR A 894 3.72 -30.64 -29.36
C TYR A 894 2.68 -30.82 -28.23
N ARG A 895 1.95 -31.93 -28.21
CA ARG A 895 0.93 -32.22 -27.18
C ARG A 895 1.56 -32.41 -25.80
N LYS A 896 2.80 -32.92 -25.75
CA LYS A 896 3.58 -33.03 -24.50
C LYS A 896 4.07 -31.68 -23.98
N LEU A 897 3.97 -30.62 -24.77
CA LEU A 897 4.41 -29.27 -24.42
C LEU A 897 3.28 -28.43 -23.81
N GLU A 898 2.03 -28.90 -23.84
CA GLU A 898 0.86 -28.16 -23.32
C GLU A 898 0.98 -27.82 -21.83
N GLY A 899 1.58 -28.71 -21.03
CA GLY A 899 1.84 -28.43 -19.61
C GLY A 899 2.82 -27.27 -19.38
N LEU A 900 3.88 -27.19 -20.19
CA LEU A 900 4.84 -26.08 -20.17
C LEU A 900 4.20 -24.78 -20.69
N ASP A 901 3.38 -24.86 -21.75
CA ASP A 901 2.68 -23.70 -22.29
C ASP A 901 1.67 -23.11 -21.28
N ALA A 902 0.88 -23.97 -20.63
CA ALA A 902 -0.03 -23.56 -19.57
C ALA A 902 0.70 -22.90 -18.38
N TYR A 903 1.87 -23.43 -18.02
CA TYR A 903 2.74 -22.80 -17.02
C TYR A 903 3.21 -21.42 -17.47
N TRP A 904 3.72 -21.29 -18.69
CA TRP A 904 4.15 -20.00 -19.22
C TRP A 904 3.00 -18.98 -19.31
N SER A 905 1.78 -19.42 -19.63
CA SER A 905 0.60 -18.57 -19.60
C SER A 905 0.35 -18.00 -18.20
N SER A 906 0.39 -18.84 -17.16
CA SER A 906 0.25 -18.39 -15.77
C SER A 906 1.40 -17.50 -15.32
N VAL A 907 2.61 -17.77 -15.80
CA VAL A 907 3.79 -16.92 -15.54
C VAL A 907 3.59 -15.54 -16.14
N ARG A 908 3.15 -15.45 -17.40
CA ARG A 908 2.94 -14.19 -18.12
C ARG A 908 1.94 -13.27 -17.42
N ASP A 909 0.88 -13.80 -16.82
CA ASP A 909 -0.12 -13.02 -16.07
C ASP A 909 0.52 -12.17 -14.95
N MET A 910 1.53 -12.72 -14.26
CA MET A 910 2.27 -12.01 -13.21
C MET A 910 3.07 -10.81 -13.75
N TYR A 911 3.37 -10.78 -15.05
CA TYR A 911 4.13 -9.72 -15.72
C TYR A 911 3.25 -8.70 -16.46
N SER A 912 1.93 -8.75 -16.28
CA SER A 912 0.98 -7.84 -16.96
C SER A 912 1.31 -6.34 -16.89
N PRO A 913 1.91 -5.75 -15.82
CA PRO A 913 2.32 -4.34 -15.83
C PRO A 913 3.39 -3.97 -16.86
N PHE A 914 4.06 -4.97 -17.45
CA PHE A 914 5.16 -4.79 -18.39
C PHE A 914 4.76 -5.13 -19.84
N GLU A 915 3.51 -5.49 -20.10
CA GLU A 915 3.03 -5.84 -21.43
C GLU A 915 3.25 -4.72 -22.46
N SER A 916 3.64 -5.12 -23.67
CA SER A 916 3.92 -4.21 -24.79
C SER A 916 2.75 -3.32 -25.23
N GLY A 917 1.52 -3.66 -24.82
CA GLY A 917 0.30 -2.97 -25.23
C GLY A 917 -0.20 -3.31 -26.65
N MET A 918 0.56 -4.08 -27.43
CA MET A 918 0.13 -4.55 -28.75
C MET A 918 -0.94 -5.62 -28.63
N LYS A 919 -2.20 -5.26 -28.89
CA LYS A 919 -3.35 -6.18 -28.82
C LYS A 919 -3.51 -7.06 -30.06
N ALA A 920 -2.99 -6.63 -31.20
CA ALA A 920 -3.06 -7.35 -32.47
C ALA A 920 -1.83 -7.03 -33.33
N MET A 921 -1.43 -7.99 -34.15
CA MET A 921 -0.37 -7.86 -35.17
C MET A 921 -0.75 -6.82 -36.23
N THR A 922 0.25 -6.22 -36.86
CA THR A 922 0.06 -5.14 -37.84
C THR A 922 1.02 -5.23 -39.02
N ALA A 923 0.48 -5.06 -40.23
CA ALA A 923 1.30 -4.95 -41.44
C ALA A 923 2.10 -3.64 -41.52
N ARG A 924 1.81 -2.65 -40.65
CA ARG A 924 2.55 -1.37 -40.61
C ARG A 924 4.03 -1.56 -40.29
N VAL A 925 4.42 -2.70 -39.71
CA VAL A 925 5.83 -3.02 -39.47
C VAL A 925 6.66 -3.03 -40.76
N PHE A 926 6.06 -3.37 -41.91
CA PHE A 926 6.76 -3.28 -43.20
C PHE A 926 7.08 -1.83 -43.61
N GLN A 927 6.40 -0.85 -43.03
CA GLN A 927 6.63 0.57 -43.27
C GLN A 927 7.63 1.14 -42.24
N HIS A 928 7.33 1.04 -40.95
CA HIS A 928 8.14 1.67 -39.90
C HIS A 928 9.37 0.84 -39.49
N GLN A 929 9.34 -0.47 -39.73
CA GLN A 929 10.44 -1.40 -39.46
C GLN A 929 11.01 -1.30 -38.03
N VAL A 930 10.14 -1.05 -37.04
CA VAL A 930 10.53 -0.97 -35.64
C VAL A 930 10.67 -2.40 -35.10
N PRO A 931 11.85 -2.80 -34.60
CA PRO A 931 12.04 -4.13 -34.03
C PRO A 931 11.20 -4.36 -32.77
N GLY A 932 10.90 -5.62 -32.46
CA GLY A 932 10.00 -5.99 -31.36
C GLY A 932 10.33 -5.31 -30.02
N GLY A 933 11.56 -5.50 -29.51
CA GLY A 933 11.99 -4.89 -28.24
C GLY A 933 12.01 -3.35 -28.26
N GLN A 934 12.27 -2.72 -29.42
CA GLN A 934 12.24 -1.26 -29.54
C GLN A 934 10.80 -0.74 -29.53
N TYR A 935 9.85 -1.48 -30.08
CA TYR A 935 8.43 -1.11 -30.09
C TYR A 935 7.91 -0.93 -28.65
N SER A 936 8.09 -1.95 -27.80
CA SER A 936 7.64 -1.93 -26.40
C SER A 936 8.31 -0.81 -25.58
N ASN A 937 9.61 -0.61 -25.79
CA ASN A 937 10.36 0.46 -25.12
C ASN A 937 9.88 1.86 -25.53
N MET A 938 9.73 2.09 -26.84
CA MET A 938 9.32 3.39 -27.39
C MET A 938 7.85 3.70 -27.05
N TYR A 939 6.99 2.69 -26.98
CA TYR A 939 5.61 2.83 -26.53
C TYR A 939 5.55 3.31 -25.08
N ALA A 940 6.32 2.68 -24.18
CA ALA A 940 6.42 3.11 -22.79
C ALA A 940 6.99 4.54 -22.66
N GLN A 941 7.98 4.91 -23.48
CA GLN A 941 8.54 6.27 -23.52
C GLN A 941 7.52 7.31 -24.00
N CYS A 942 6.73 7.01 -25.03
CA CYS A 942 5.66 7.89 -25.53
C CYS A 942 4.64 8.22 -24.43
N HIS A 943 4.14 7.18 -23.73
CA HIS A 943 3.18 7.34 -22.64
C HIS A 943 3.76 8.09 -21.44
N ALA A 944 5.01 7.83 -21.06
CA ALA A 944 5.70 8.55 -19.99
C ALA A 944 5.86 10.06 -20.28
N LEU A 945 5.86 10.44 -21.55
CA LEU A 945 5.92 11.84 -22.00
C LEU A 945 4.53 12.48 -22.18
N GLY A 946 3.45 11.79 -21.78
CA GLY A 946 2.08 12.31 -21.85
C GLY A 946 1.45 12.30 -23.26
N GLY A 947 1.94 11.44 -24.17
CA GLY A 947 1.52 11.43 -25.57
C GLY A 947 0.47 10.37 -25.92
N ASP A 948 -0.66 10.82 -26.51
CA ASP A 948 -1.65 10.00 -27.21
C ASP A 948 -1.32 9.79 -28.71
N ASN A 949 -0.15 10.26 -29.18
CA ASN A 949 0.22 10.37 -30.61
C ASN A 949 1.09 9.21 -31.13
N TRP A 950 0.85 7.97 -30.68
CA TRP A 950 1.71 6.82 -31.02
C TRP A 950 1.88 6.59 -32.52
N ASP A 951 0.81 6.76 -33.30
CA ASP A 951 0.84 6.57 -34.75
C ASP A 951 1.74 7.58 -35.46
N HIS A 952 1.77 8.82 -34.97
CA HIS A 952 2.65 9.85 -35.51
C HIS A 952 4.11 9.52 -35.20
N ILE A 953 4.42 9.01 -34.01
CA ILE A 953 5.79 8.60 -33.65
C ILE A 953 6.26 7.43 -34.52
N LEU A 954 5.40 6.45 -34.80
CA LEU A 954 5.74 5.35 -35.72
C LEU A 954 6.02 5.84 -37.14
N GLN A 955 5.25 6.83 -37.61
CA GLN A 955 5.50 7.44 -38.91
C GLN A 955 6.82 8.24 -38.91
N MET A 956 7.04 9.08 -37.91
CA MET A 956 8.29 9.82 -37.73
C MET A 956 9.50 8.89 -37.63
N TYR A 957 9.37 7.72 -36.99
CA TYR A 957 10.44 6.73 -36.95
C TYR A 957 10.84 6.24 -38.35
N ALA A 958 9.85 6.00 -39.22
CA ALA A 958 10.08 5.65 -40.62
C ALA A 958 10.78 6.80 -41.36
N ASP A 959 10.31 8.03 -41.16
CA ASP A 959 10.87 9.22 -41.82
C ASP A 959 12.31 9.51 -41.36
N VAL A 960 12.59 9.36 -40.06
CA VAL A 960 13.94 9.48 -39.47
C VAL A 960 14.86 8.40 -40.00
N ASN A 961 14.40 7.15 -40.18
CA ASN A 961 15.21 6.11 -40.81
C ASN A 961 15.68 6.55 -42.21
N MET A 962 14.78 7.09 -43.03
CA MET A 962 15.14 7.58 -44.36
C MET A 962 16.08 8.80 -44.28
N TRP A 963 15.86 9.69 -43.32
CA TRP A 963 16.75 10.84 -43.08
C TRP A 963 18.16 10.42 -42.67
N CYS A 964 18.28 9.35 -41.88
CA CYS A 964 19.53 8.72 -41.46
C CYS A 964 20.23 7.90 -42.57
N GLY A 965 19.60 7.75 -43.75
CA GLY A 965 20.18 7.04 -44.90
C GLY A 965 19.73 5.60 -45.07
N ASP A 966 18.55 5.26 -44.55
CA ASP A 966 17.96 3.92 -44.56
C ASP A 966 18.89 2.85 -43.96
N ILE A 967 18.96 2.82 -42.63
CA ILE A 967 19.92 2.02 -41.88
C ILE A 967 19.30 0.72 -41.37
N VAL A 968 20.16 -0.26 -41.08
CA VAL A 968 19.80 -1.43 -40.27
C VAL A 968 19.44 -0.94 -38.87
N LYS A 969 18.26 -1.35 -38.38
CA LYS A 969 17.70 -0.89 -37.10
C LYS A 969 17.62 -2.05 -36.13
N VAL A 970 18.63 -2.17 -35.28
CA VAL A 970 18.68 -3.12 -34.17
C VAL A 970 19.50 -2.48 -33.04
N THR A 971 19.37 -2.90 -31.79
CA THR A 971 20.06 -2.24 -30.68
C THR A 971 21.58 -2.16 -30.93
N PRO A 972 22.20 -0.97 -30.85
CA PRO A 972 21.65 0.31 -30.36
C PRO A 972 21.09 1.25 -31.46
N SER A 973 21.29 1.00 -32.75
CA SER A 973 20.84 1.89 -33.84
C SER A 973 19.31 2.11 -33.83
N SER A 974 18.52 1.06 -33.56
CA SER A 974 17.05 1.18 -33.45
C SER A 974 16.61 2.11 -32.33
N LYS A 975 17.38 2.17 -31.22
CA LYS A 975 17.14 3.09 -30.11
C LYS A 975 17.46 4.52 -30.52
N ALA A 976 18.60 4.75 -31.17
CA ALA A 976 18.98 6.09 -31.62
C ALA A 976 17.92 6.69 -32.58
N VAL A 977 17.41 5.91 -33.53
CA VAL A 977 16.31 6.33 -34.42
C VAL A 977 15.03 6.65 -33.60
N GLY A 978 14.72 5.85 -32.59
CA GLY A 978 13.57 6.07 -31.72
C GLY A 978 13.68 7.33 -30.86
N ASP A 979 14.85 7.57 -30.26
CA ASP A 979 15.13 8.76 -29.48
C ASP A 979 15.04 10.03 -30.34
N ILE A 980 15.56 9.97 -31.58
CA ILE A 980 15.43 11.05 -32.56
C ILE A 980 13.96 11.30 -32.90
N ALA A 981 13.20 10.26 -33.23
CA ALA A 981 11.79 10.39 -33.61
C ALA A 981 10.94 11.01 -32.48
N LEU A 982 11.07 10.49 -31.26
CA LEU A 982 10.39 11.04 -30.07
C LEU A 982 10.78 12.50 -29.81
N PHE A 983 12.08 12.80 -29.90
CA PHE A 983 12.59 14.15 -29.70
C PHE A 983 12.04 15.13 -30.74
N LEU A 984 12.06 14.77 -32.02
CA LEU A 984 11.59 15.64 -33.10
C LEU A 984 10.08 15.92 -33.00
N VAL A 985 9.27 14.90 -32.73
CA VAL A 985 7.83 15.09 -32.49
C VAL A 985 7.60 16.04 -31.31
N LYS A 986 8.36 15.88 -30.21
CA LYS A 986 8.26 16.75 -29.04
C LYS A 986 8.66 18.20 -29.32
N GLN A 987 9.60 18.42 -30.24
CA GLN A 987 10.03 19.75 -30.68
C GLN A 987 9.12 20.36 -31.77
N GLY A 988 8.06 19.66 -32.19
CA GLY A 988 7.17 20.11 -33.27
C GLY A 988 7.88 20.19 -34.63
N ILE A 989 8.85 19.29 -34.86
CA ILE A 989 9.55 19.16 -36.13
C ILE A 989 8.83 18.12 -36.98
N GLU A 990 8.46 18.52 -38.20
CA GLU A 990 7.81 17.65 -39.19
C GLU A 990 8.82 17.18 -40.25
N PRO A 991 8.56 16.09 -40.98
CA PRO A 991 9.50 15.58 -42.01
C PRO A 991 9.90 16.62 -43.07
N ASN A 992 9.00 17.55 -43.41
CA ASN A 992 9.26 18.65 -44.34
C ASN A 992 10.31 19.65 -43.83
N ASP A 993 10.59 19.67 -42.52
CA ASP A 993 11.62 20.52 -41.93
C ASP A 993 13.03 19.91 -41.99
N PHE A 994 13.18 18.63 -42.36
CA PHE A 994 14.48 17.94 -42.30
C PHE A 994 15.55 18.57 -43.20
N ASP A 995 15.14 19.25 -44.27
CA ASP A 995 16.03 19.97 -45.17
C ASP A 995 16.25 21.45 -44.74
N ASN A 996 15.56 21.92 -43.69
CA ASN A 996 15.76 23.25 -43.10
C ASN A 996 16.94 23.25 -42.11
N MET A 997 18.16 23.30 -42.64
CA MET A 997 19.40 23.22 -41.86
C MET A 997 19.48 24.21 -40.68
N PRO A 998 19.13 25.51 -40.81
CA PRO A 998 19.11 26.42 -39.67
C PRO A 998 18.20 25.95 -38.53
N LYS A 999 17.00 25.43 -38.85
CA LYS A 999 16.05 24.90 -37.87
C LYS A 999 16.61 23.65 -37.19
N MET A 1000 17.18 22.73 -37.97
CA MET A 1000 17.74 21.48 -37.46
C MET A 1000 19.00 21.69 -36.60
N GLN A 1001 19.87 22.63 -36.98
CA GLN A 1001 21.08 22.97 -36.20
C GLN A 1001 20.77 23.75 -34.91
N ALA A 1002 19.59 24.36 -34.78
CA ALA A 1002 19.17 24.99 -33.53
C ALA A 1002 18.81 23.98 -32.43
N LEU A 1003 18.52 22.72 -32.78
CA LEU A 1003 18.06 21.70 -31.84
C LEU A 1003 19.16 21.20 -30.88
N HIS A 1004 18.80 20.93 -29.63
CA HIS A 1004 19.66 20.26 -28.65
C HIS A 1004 19.47 18.75 -28.72
N TRP A 1005 20.25 18.11 -29.59
CA TRP A 1005 20.13 16.69 -29.90
C TRP A 1005 20.39 15.77 -28.69
N PRO A 1006 19.64 14.66 -28.55
CA PRO A 1006 19.92 13.65 -27.54
C PRO A 1006 21.28 12.98 -27.82
N GLN A 1007 21.92 12.50 -26.75
CA GLN A 1007 23.25 11.90 -26.81
C GLN A 1007 23.34 10.73 -27.81
N SER A 1008 22.31 9.87 -27.89
CA SER A 1008 22.26 8.75 -28.84
C SER A 1008 22.25 9.20 -30.30
N ALA A 1009 21.69 10.37 -30.61
CA ALA A 1009 21.75 10.96 -31.95
C ALA A 1009 23.16 11.43 -32.29
N ILE A 1010 23.86 12.03 -31.32
CA ILE A 1010 25.25 12.47 -31.47
C ILE A 1010 26.17 11.27 -31.68
N GLU A 1011 26.05 10.23 -30.84
CA GLU A 1011 26.82 8.98 -30.95
C GLU A 1011 26.61 8.30 -32.31
N LEU A 1012 25.36 8.25 -32.79
CA LEU A 1012 25.03 7.74 -34.12
C LEU A 1012 25.70 8.57 -35.21
N ALA A 1013 25.52 9.89 -35.21
CA ALA A 1013 26.06 10.79 -36.23
C ALA A 1013 27.60 10.83 -36.26
N ARG A 1014 28.25 10.65 -35.10
CA ARG A 1014 29.70 10.55 -34.98
C ARG A 1014 30.27 9.20 -35.45
N GLY A 1015 29.44 8.16 -35.58
CA GLY A 1015 29.90 6.81 -35.93
C GLY A 1015 30.43 6.01 -34.74
N GLU A 1016 30.12 6.41 -33.50
CA GLU A 1016 30.57 5.69 -32.30
C GLU A 1016 29.89 4.31 -32.13
N MET A 1017 28.75 4.11 -32.81
CA MET A 1017 28.03 2.84 -32.90
C MET A 1017 28.48 1.97 -34.08
N GLY A 1018 29.47 2.43 -34.85
CA GLY A 1018 29.81 1.87 -36.17
C GLY A 1018 29.25 2.72 -37.31
N THR A 1019 29.57 2.31 -38.55
CA THR A 1019 29.17 3.04 -39.77
C THR A 1019 28.34 2.12 -40.68
N PRO A 1020 27.19 2.58 -41.21
CA PRO A 1020 26.41 1.84 -42.20
C PRO A 1020 27.22 1.54 -43.46
N HIS A 1021 26.81 0.51 -44.21
CA HIS A 1021 27.52 0.05 -45.41
C HIS A 1021 27.84 1.16 -46.43
N PHE A 1022 26.91 2.11 -46.65
CA PHE A 1022 27.08 3.26 -47.54
C PHE A 1022 27.45 4.57 -46.82
N GLY A 1023 27.73 4.52 -45.52
CA GLY A 1023 27.96 5.69 -44.68
C GLY A 1023 26.68 6.46 -44.34
N PHE A 1024 26.84 7.50 -43.50
CA PHE A 1024 25.74 8.39 -43.13
C PHE A 1024 25.58 9.56 -44.11
N PRO A 1025 24.35 10.04 -44.36
CA PRO A 1025 24.12 11.26 -45.12
C PRO A 1025 24.78 12.48 -44.45
N ARG A 1026 25.57 13.25 -45.21
CA ARG A 1026 26.23 14.47 -44.71
C ARG A 1026 25.25 15.46 -44.10
N ARG A 1027 24.07 15.64 -44.71
CA ARG A 1027 23.02 16.53 -44.18
C ARG A 1027 22.63 16.20 -42.74
N MET A 1028 22.54 14.91 -42.39
CA MET A 1028 22.17 14.46 -41.05
C MET A 1028 23.33 14.70 -40.08
N GLN A 1029 24.56 14.36 -40.49
CA GLN A 1029 25.75 14.61 -39.66
C GLN A 1029 25.95 16.11 -39.39
N ASP A 1030 25.80 16.96 -40.40
CA ASP A 1030 25.99 18.42 -40.26
C ASP A 1030 24.90 19.06 -39.39
N ALA A 1031 23.68 18.51 -39.42
CA ALA A 1031 22.57 18.96 -38.58
C ALA A 1031 22.79 18.61 -37.10
N ILE A 1032 23.32 17.42 -36.82
CA ILE A 1032 23.51 16.91 -35.45
C ILE A 1032 24.82 17.41 -34.84
N LEU A 1033 25.94 17.32 -35.58
CA LEU A 1033 27.28 17.61 -35.07
C LEU A 1033 27.65 19.10 -35.14
N LYS A 1034 26.94 19.89 -35.96
CA LYS A 1034 27.06 21.35 -36.07
C LYS A 1034 28.49 21.85 -36.35
N GLY A 1035 29.35 21.02 -36.93
CA GLY A 1035 30.78 21.30 -37.13
C GLY A 1035 31.61 21.40 -35.84
N GLN A 1036 31.01 21.23 -34.65
CA GLN A 1036 31.68 21.27 -33.35
C GLN A 1036 32.36 19.94 -33.03
N LEU A 1037 31.76 18.84 -33.47
CA LEU A 1037 32.28 17.47 -33.34
C LEU A 1037 32.56 16.89 -34.72
N LYS A 1038 33.64 16.12 -34.86
CA LYS A 1038 34.00 15.44 -36.12
C LYS A 1038 33.50 13.99 -36.11
N PRO A 1039 33.06 13.46 -37.27
CA PRO A 1039 32.86 12.03 -37.44
C PRO A 1039 34.14 11.25 -37.13
N MET A 1040 33.98 10.07 -36.52
CA MET A 1040 35.05 9.14 -36.22
C MET A 1040 35.49 8.41 -37.50
N GLU A 1041 36.78 8.06 -37.58
CA GLU A 1041 37.34 7.19 -38.62
C GLU A 1041 37.68 5.83 -38.02
N GLY A 1042 37.38 4.74 -38.75
CA GLY A 1042 37.70 3.37 -38.33
C GLY A 1042 36.77 2.80 -37.26
N ARG A 1043 37.23 1.71 -36.61
CA ARG A 1043 36.46 1.01 -35.59
C ARG A 1043 36.57 1.72 -34.25
N PRO A 1044 35.46 1.99 -33.53
CA PRO A 1044 35.49 2.67 -32.23
C PRO A 1044 36.40 2.00 -31.19
N GLY A 1045 36.44 0.66 -31.15
CA GLY A 1045 37.29 -0.10 -30.23
C GLY A 1045 38.79 0.11 -30.44
N ASP A 1046 39.24 0.40 -31.68
CA ASP A 1046 40.67 0.59 -31.99
C ASP A 1046 41.26 1.84 -31.31
N THR A 1047 40.40 2.79 -30.91
CA THR A 1047 40.82 4.02 -30.22
C THR A 1047 41.00 3.84 -28.71
N LEU A 1048 40.64 2.68 -28.16
CA LEU A 1048 40.62 2.43 -26.73
C LEU A 1048 41.83 1.59 -26.30
N ALA A 1049 42.55 2.04 -25.26
CA ALA A 1049 43.63 1.25 -24.69
C ALA A 1049 43.09 -0.02 -24.00
N PRO A 1050 43.83 -1.14 -24.01
CA PRO A 1050 43.45 -2.35 -23.27
C PRO A 1050 43.22 -2.07 -21.78
N GLU A 1051 42.21 -2.71 -21.21
CA GLU A 1051 41.89 -2.57 -19.78
C GLU A 1051 42.83 -3.41 -18.90
N ASP A 1052 43.25 -2.87 -17.75
CA ASP A 1052 44.08 -3.58 -16.77
C ASP A 1052 43.21 -4.30 -15.74
N PHE A 1053 42.98 -5.59 -15.95
CA PHE A 1053 42.10 -6.40 -15.10
C PHE A 1053 42.58 -6.54 -13.66
N GLU A 1054 43.89 -6.56 -13.40
CA GLU A 1054 44.41 -6.68 -12.03
C GLU A 1054 44.18 -5.38 -11.26
N LYS A 1055 44.34 -4.24 -11.93
CA LYS A 1055 43.97 -2.93 -11.36
C LYS A 1055 42.47 -2.82 -11.11
N VAL A 1056 41.62 -3.31 -12.02
CA VAL A 1056 40.15 -3.34 -11.83
C VAL A 1056 39.77 -4.20 -10.64
N LYS A 1057 40.30 -5.42 -10.52
CA LYS A 1057 40.04 -6.30 -9.36
C LYS A 1057 40.50 -5.66 -8.05
N ALA A 1058 41.68 -5.04 -8.03
CA ALA A 1058 42.18 -4.35 -6.83
C ALA A 1058 41.27 -3.20 -6.42
N ALA A 1059 40.77 -2.41 -7.39
CA ALA A 1059 39.82 -1.33 -7.15
C ALA A 1059 38.48 -1.86 -6.63
N MET A 1060 37.93 -2.92 -7.23
CA MET A 1060 36.69 -3.56 -6.78
C MET A 1060 36.83 -4.16 -5.37
N LYS A 1061 37.97 -4.78 -5.05
CA LYS A 1061 38.25 -5.31 -3.71
C LYS A 1061 38.28 -4.19 -2.67
N ALA A 1062 38.91 -3.06 -3.01
CA ALA A 1062 38.94 -1.89 -2.14
C ALA A 1062 37.53 -1.28 -1.97
N GLU A 1063 36.72 -1.25 -3.02
CA GLU A 1063 35.37 -0.67 -3.02
C GLU A 1063 34.34 -1.55 -2.28
N PHE A 1064 34.35 -2.87 -2.50
CA PHE A 1064 33.31 -3.79 -2.01
C PHE A 1064 33.76 -4.68 -0.84
N GLY A 1065 35.03 -4.65 -0.44
CA GLY A 1065 35.56 -5.39 0.72
C GLY A 1065 35.61 -6.91 0.56
N LYS A 1066 35.30 -7.44 -0.63
CA LYS A 1066 35.39 -8.87 -0.99
C LYS A 1066 36.29 -9.05 -2.22
N GLU A 1067 36.91 -10.22 -2.34
CA GLU A 1067 37.61 -10.58 -3.58
C GLU A 1067 36.58 -10.72 -4.71
N PRO A 1068 36.66 -9.92 -5.79
CA PRO A 1068 35.72 -10.03 -6.89
C PRO A 1068 35.96 -11.33 -7.66
N THR A 1069 34.88 -12.04 -7.99
CA THR A 1069 34.98 -13.17 -8.91
C THR A 1069 35.20 -12.69 -10.35
N SER A 1070 35.47 -13.62 -11.27
CA SER A 1070 35.62 -13.25 -12.70
C SER A 1070 34.29 -12.77 -13.28
N GLU A 1071 33.17 -13.32 -12.82
CA GLU A 1071 31.81 -12.91 -13.15
C GLU A 1071 31.53 -11.49 -12.63
N ASP A 1072 31.83 -11.22 -11.36
CA ASP A 1072 31.73 -9.88 -10.74
C ASP A 1072 32.50 -8.84 -11.59
N MET A 1073 33.75 -9.15 -11.94
CA MET A 1073 34.60 -8.28 -12.76
C MET A 1073 33.98 -8.03 -14.13
N ASN A 1074 33.50 -9.06 -14.83
CA ASN A 1074 32.90 -8.92 -16.16
C ASN A 1074 31.60 -8.09 -16.12
N ALA A 1075 30.75 -8.30 -15.10
CA ALA A 1075 29.55 -7.48 -14.90
C ALA A 1075 29.91 -6.01 -14.62
N PHE A 1076 30.93 -5.77 -13.78
CA PHE A 1076 31.42 -4.44 -13.47
C PHE A 1076 32.04 -3.74 -14.69
N LEU A 1077 32.84 -4.44 -15.49
CA LEU A 1077 33.44 -3.89 -16.72
C LEU A 1077 32.37 -3.47 -17.74
N MET A 1078 31.34 -4.29 -17.91
CA MET A 1078 30.23 -3.99 -18.83
C MET A 1078 29.38 -2.83 -18.32
N TYR A 1079 29.03 -2.82 -17.03
CA TYR A 1079 28.10 -1.87 -16.42
C TYR A 1079 28.52 -1.41 -15.01
N PRO A 1080 29.55 -0.55 -14.87
CA PRO A 1080 30.12 -0.21 -13.56
C PRO A 1080 29.11 0.41 -12.59
N GLY A 1081 28.28 1.35 -13.06
CA GLY A 1081 27.26 2.00 -12.24
C GLY A 1081 26.15 1.05 -11.82
N VAL A 1082 25.66 0.21 -12.75
CA VAL A 1082 24.60 -0.77 -12.47
C VAL A 1082 25.09 -1.82 -11.48
N PHE A 1083 26.33 -2.29 -11.64
CA PHE A 1083 26.91 -3.27 -10.75
C PHE A 1083 27.08 -2.71 -9.32
N ARG A 1084 27.47 -1.44 -9.18
CA ARG A 1084 27.50 -0.77 -7.85
C ARG A 1084 26.13 -0.72 -7.22
N ASP A 1085 25.11 -0.36 -7.98
CA ASP A 1085 23.73 -0.30 -7.47
C ASP A 1085 23.21 -1.68 -7.10
N TYR A 1086 23.53 -2.71 -7.89
CA TYR A 1086 23.27 -4.12 -7.58
C TYR A 1086 23.97 -4.54 -6.28
N MET A 1087 25.25 -4.21 -6.08
CA MET A 1087 25.99 -4.53 -4.86
C MET A 1087 25.42 -3.82 -3.62
N LYS A 1088 25.01 -2.55 -3.75
CA LYS A 1088 24.29 -1.81 -2.70
C LYS A 1088 22.96 -2.49 -2.35
N HIS A 1089 22.21 -2.90 -3.38
CA HIS A 1089 20.96 -3.62 -3.19
C HIS A 1089 21.19 -4.95 -2.46
N LEU A 1090 22.13 -5.77 -2.93
CA LEU A 1090 22.48 -7.06 -2.34
C LEU A 1090 22.92 -6.93 -0.88
N ALA A 1091 23.70 -5.90 -0.53
CA ALA A 1091 24.10 -5.63 0.83
C ALA A 1091 22.89 -5.33 1.75
N LYS A 1092 21.87 -4.65 1.22
CA LYS A 1092 20.64 -4.26 1.92
C LYS A 1092 19.66 -5.43 2.07
N VAL A 1093 19.33 -6.13 0.98
CA VAL A 1093 18.22 -7.10 0.95
C VAL A 1093 18.65 -8.56 1.06
N GLY A 1094 19.94 -8.85 0.93
CA GLY A 1094 20.48 -10.20 0.94
C GLY A 1094 20.27 -10.97 -0.39
N PRO A 1095 20.98 -12.10 -0.57
CA PRO A 1095 21.01 -12.84 -1.82
C PRO A 1095 19.75 -13.67 -2.10
N LEU A 1096 18.85 -13.83 -1.12
CA LEU A 1096 17.67 -14.71 -1.23
C LEU A 1096 16.45 -14.03 -1.87
N ALA A 1097 16.47 -12.71 -2.10
CA ALA A 1097 15.37 -11.99 -2.75
C ALA A 1097 15.05 -12.54 -4.14
N THR A 1098 16.05 -13.07 -4.84
CA THR A 1098 15.91 -13.70 -6.15
C THR A 1098 15.18 -15.04 -6.09
N CYS A 1099 15.17 -15.73 -4.94
CA CYS A 1099 14.47 -17.00 -4.74
C CYS A 1099 12.95 -16.83 -4.55
N LEU A 1100 12.47 -15.61 -4.29
CA LEU A 1100 11.05 -15.37 -4.07
C LEU A 1100 10.22 -15.69 -5.31
N PRO A 1101 8.98 -16.20 -5.15
CA PRO A 1101 8.01 -16.27 -6.24
C PRO A 1101 7.73 -14.88 -6.82
N THR A 1102 7.56 -14.80 -8.14
CA THR A 1102 7.40 -13.52 -8.86
C THR A 1102 6.21 -12.70 -8.38
N GLY A 1103 5.09 -13.34 -8.02
CA GLY A 1103 3.94 -12.65 -7.43
C GLY A 1103 4.30 -11.91 -6.13
N ALA A 1104 5.06 -12.54 -5.23
CA ALA A 1104 5.51 -11.88 -4.00
C ALA A 1104 6.60 -10.82 -4.26
N PHE A 1105 7.48 -11.07 -5.24
CA PHE A 1105 8.56 -10.16 -5.59
C PHE A 1105 8.05 -8.79 -6.10
N PHE A 1106 7.00 -8.77 -6.92
CA PHE A 1106 6.45 -7.51 -7.45
C PHE A 1106 5.33 -6.91 -6.59
N TYR A 1107 4.53 -7.73 -5.92
CA TYR A 1107 3.26 -7.28 -5.31
C TYR A 1107 3.20 -7.45 -3.79
N GLY A 1108 4.27 -7.94 -3.15
CA GLY A 1108 4.28 -8.24 -1.72
C GLY A 1108 3.26 -9.32 -1.34
N LEU A 1109 2.88 -9.35 -0.06
CA LEU A 1109 1.88 -10.26 0.51
C LEU A 1109 0.76 -9.49 1.22
N THR A 1110 -0.43 -10.07 1.22
CA THR A 1110 -1.57 -9.65 2.04
C THR A 1110 -1.53 -10.34 3.41
N VAL A 1111 -2.21 -9.78 4.42
CA VAL A 1111 -2.18 -10.32 5.78
C VAL A 1111 -2.75 -11.75 5.80
N HIS A 1112 -2.05 -12.67 6.47
CA HIS A 1112 -2.26 -14.12 6.52
C HIS A 1112 -1.94 -14.90 5.23
N GLU A 1113 -1.48 -14.23 4.19
CA GLU A 1113 -1.04 -14.88 2.96
C GLU A 1113 0.30 -15.59 3.16
N THR A 1114 0.43 -16.81 2.63
CA THR A 1114 1.63 -17.64 2.73
C THR A 1114 2.17 -17.96 1.35
N ILE A 1115 3.49 -17.87 1.20
CA ILE A 1115 4.22 -18.30 0.00
C ILE A 1115 5.15 -19.46 0.30
N GLU A 1116 5.46 -20.21 -0.75
CA GLU A 1116 6.35 -21.35 -0.71
C GLU A 1116 7.39 -21.20 -1.81
N PHE A 1117 8.66 -21.39 -1.48
CA PHE A 1117 9.75 -21.31 -2.43
C PHE A 1117 10.94 -22.13 -1.95
N GLU A 1118 11.94 -22.28 -2.80
CA GLU A 1118 13.13 -23.05 -2.48
C GLU A 1118 14.33 -22.15 -2.22
N VAL A 1119 15.12 -22.45 -1.20
CA VAL A 1119 16.37 -21.74 -0.85
C VAL A 1119 17.56 -22.70 -0.84
N PRO A 1120 18.78 -22.25 -1.24
CA PRO A 1120 19.98 -23.08 -1.21
C PRO A 1120 20.54 -23.17 0.22
N GLY A 1121 20.31 -24.30 0.89
CA GLY A 1121 20.60 -24.48 2.33
C GLY A 1121 19.41 -25.12 3.05
N PRO A 1122 19.55 -25.48 4.34
CA PRO A 1122 18.51 -26.23 5.05
C PRO A 1122 17.27 -25.39 5.42
N ASN A 1123 17.42 -24.08 5.62
CA ASN A 1123 16.34 -23.12 5.91
C ASN A 1123 16.76 -21.70 5.49
N VAL A 1124 15.82 -20.74 5.52
CA VAL A 1124 16.05 -19.34 5.07
C VAL A 1124 17.19 -18.66 5.82
N VAL A 1125 17.29 -18.86 7.13
CA VAL A 1125 18.30 -18.19 7.98
C VAL A 1125 19.71 -18.67 7.65
N GLU A 1126 19.88 -20.00 7.57
CA GLU A 1126 21.18 -20.60 7.24
C GLU A 1126 21.58 -20.33 5.79
N ALA A 1127 20.62 -20.36 4.86
CA ALA A 1127 20.85 -20.04 3.46
C ALA A 1127 21.33 -18.59 3.27
N GLU A 1128 20.82 -17.65 4.07
CA GLU A 1128 21.25 -16.25 4.01
C GLU A 1128 22.65 -16.03 4.63
N ALA A 1129 22.98 -16.78 5.69
CA ALA A 1129 24.28 -16.68 6.37
C ALA A 1129 25.42 -17.33 5.58
N GLN A 1130 25.14 -18.43 4.86
CA GLN A 1130 26.16 -19.21 4.16
C GLN A 1130 26.27 -18.86 2.68
N ALA A 1131 25.26 -18.19 2.10
CA ALA A 1131 25.20 -17.68 0.73
C ALA A 1131 25.93 -18.57 -0.31
N ASN A 1132 25.73 -19.89 -0.22
CA ASN A 1132 26.40 -20.85 -1.10
C ASN A 1132 25.34 -21.54 -1.97
N ALA A 1133 25.30 -21.16 -3.24
CA ALA A 1133 24.37 -21.69 -4.23
C ALA A 1133 24.57 -23.20 -4.51
N ALA A 1134 25.71 -23.79 -4.12
CA ALA A 1134 25.98 -25.21 -4.29
C ALA A 1134 25.32 -26.11 -3.22
N LEU A 1135 24.68 -25.53 -2.20
CA LEU A 1135 23.95 -26.30 -1.19
C LEU A 1135 22.64 -26.87 -1.76
N PRO A 1136 22.19 -28.05 -1.30
CA PRO A 1136 20.89 -28.60 -1.67
C PRO A 1136 19.77 -27.59 -1.39
N ARG A 1137 18.80 -27.52 -2.30
CA ARG A 1137 17.65 -26.64 -2.12
C ARG A 1137 16.62 -27.28 -1.20
N THR A 1138 16.10 -26.53 -0.22
CA THR A 1138 14.97 -26.96 0.62
C THR A 1138 13.79 -26.03 0.45
N LYS A 1139 12.58 -26.57 0.66
CA LYS A 1139 11.35 -25.79 0.68
C LYS A 1139 11.31 -24.94 1.95
N ALA A 1140 10.98 -23.67 1.78
CA ALA A 1140 10.74 -22.71 2.83
C ALA A 1140 9.39 -22.01 2.63
N THR A 1141 8.84 -21.52 3.73
CA THR A 1141 7.55 -20.85 3.80
C THR A 1141 7.69 -19.49 4.46
N ILE A 1142 7.02 -18.48 3.90
CA ILE A 1142 6.91 -17.15 4.51
C ILE A 1142 5.45 -16.73 4.56
N THR A 1143 4.98 -16.28 5.72
CA THR A 1143 3.63 -15.74 5.94
C THR A 1143 3.71 -14.32 6.47
N LEU A 1144 2.93 -13.39 5.93
CA LEU A 1144 2.73 -12.09 6.57
C LEU A 1144 1.69 -12.27 7.69
N ASN A 1145 2.12 -12.35 8.95
CA ASN A 1145 1.18 -12.61 10.05
C ASN A 1145 0.33 -11.37 10.37
N ARG A 1146 0.98 -10.21 10.45
CA ARG A 1146 0.33 -8.96 10.86
C ARG A 1146 1.08 -7.76 10.30
N VAL A 1147 0.34 -6.72 9.98
CA VAL A 1147 0.86 -5.37 9.75
C VAL A 1147 0.49 -4.51 10.97
N GLY A 1148 1.48 -3.97 11.66
CA GLY A 1148 1.29 -3.12 12.84
C GLY A 1148 0.62 -1.78 12.54
N PRO A 1149 0.16 -1.05 13.56
CA PRO A 1149 -0.29 0.33 13.40
C PRO A 1149 0.89 1.22 12.99
N LEU A 1150 0.59 2.37 12.37
CA LEU A 1150 1.58 3.39 12.07
C LEU A 1150 2.03 4.08 13.37
N GLU A 1151 3.34 4.08 13.62
CA GLU A 1151 4.01 4.68 14.77
C GLU A 1151 4.25 6.20 14.54
N HIS A 1152 4.62 6.93 15.59
CA HIS A 1152 4.69 8.41 15.61
C HIS A 1152 5.72 9.01 14.62
N ASP A 1153 6.72 8.23 14.22
CA ASP A 1153 7.75 8.59 13.24
C ASP A 1153 7.43 8.09 11.82
N PHE A 1154 6.18 7.72 11.57
CA PHE A 1154 5.73 7.02 10.37
C PHE A 1154 6.39 5.66 10.16
N MET A 1155 6.95 5.02 11.19
CA MET A 1155 7.36 3.63 11.11
C MET A 1155 6.18 2.69 11.30
N ARG A 1156 6.24 1.50 10.71
CA ARG A 1156 5.25 0.46 10.85
C ARG A 1156 5.96 -0.88 10.97
N THR A 1157 5.63 -1.65 11.99
CA THR A 1157 6.23 -2.97 12.21
C THR A 1157 5.36 -4.07 11.62
N CYS A 1158 5.89 -4.82 10.64
CA CYS A 1158 5.29 -6.01 10.06
C CYS A 1158 5.83 -7.26 10.75
N GLU A 1159 4.96 -8.17 11.16
CA GLU A 1159 5.34 -9.47 11.71
C GLU A 1159 5.23 -10.55 10.64
N TRP A 1160 6.35 -11.23 10.39
CA TRP A 1160 6.48 -12.30 9.41
C TRP A 1160 6.69 -13.63 10.11
N LEU A 1161 6.10 -14.71 9.60
CA LEU A 1161 6.46 -16.08 9.98
C LEU A 1161 7.36 -16.64 8.89
N VAL A 1162 8.54 -17.13 9.26
CA VAL A 1162 9.43 -17.90 8.38
C VAL A 1162 9.51 -19.31 8.93
N ASP A 1163 9.00 -20.29 8.20
CA ASP A 1163 8.89 -21.69 8.66
C ASP A 1163 8.28 -21.82 10.06
N GLY A 1164 7.24 -21.00 10.32
CA GLY A 1164 6.51 -20.94 11.59
C GLY A 1164 7.18 -20.12 12.70
N VAL A 1165 8.36 -19.55 12.47
CA VAL A 1165 9.07 -18.69 13.44
C VAL A 1165 8.79 -17.23 13.17
N ALA A 1166 8.37 -16.46 14.19
CA ALA A 1166 8.01 -15.06 14.05
C ALA A 1166 9.21 -14.11 14.04
N TYR A 1167 9.21 -13.16 13.11
CA TYR A 1167 10.21 -12.12 12.91
C TYR A 1167 9.54 -10.76 12.71
N PRO A 1168 9.79 -9.76 13.57
CA PRO A 1168 9.33 -8.39 13.36
C PRO A 1168 10.27 -7.64 12.41
N VAL A 1169 9.72 -6.88 11.47
CA VAL A 1169 10.46 -6.00 10.55
C VAL A 1169 9.77 -4.65 10.49
N SER A 1170 10.47 -3.58 10.87
CA SER A 1170 9.95 -2.20 10.86
C SER A 1170 10.29 -1.49 9.55
N ILE A 1171 9.34 -0.73 9.00
CA ILE A 1171 9.48 0.04 7.76
C ILE A 1171 8.88 1.44 7.89
N TYR A 1172 9.45 2.42 7.18
CA TYR A 1172 8.90 3.77 7.07
C TYR A 1172 7.73 3.81 6.06
N ASP A 1173 6.54 4.20 6.49
CA ASP A 1173 5.26 4.19 5.76
C ASP A 1173 4.43 5.50 5.96
N PRO A 1174 4.88 6.64 5.40
CA PRO A 1174 4.16 7.92 5.53
C PRO A 1174 2.89 7.97 4.64
N PRO A 1175 1.87 8.78 5.00
CA PRO A 1175 0.65 8.90 4.21
C PRO A 1175 0.90 9.44 2.78
N PRO A 1176 0.04 9.09 1.80
CA PRO A 1176 0.17 9.57 0.41
C PRO A 1176 0.24 11.11 0.34
N GLY A 1177 1.30 11.65 -0.25
CA GLY A 1177 1.57 13.10 -0.32
C GLY A 1177 2.43 13.66 0.83
N ALA A 1178 2.64 12.92 1.93
CA ALA A 1178 3.56 13.31 3.00
C ALA A 1178 5.03 12.94 2.71
N ALA A 1179 5.29 12.15 1.66
CA ALA A 1179 6.62 12.07 1.05
C ALA A 1179 6.88 13.33 0.20
N SER A 1180 6.89 14.50 0.83
CA SER A 1180 7.39 15.72 0.22
C SER A 1180 8.76 16.00 0.81
N TYR A 1181 9.79 15.66 0.03
CA TYR A 1181 11.14 16.24 0.06
C TYR A 1181 11.48 17.10 1.30
N LYS A 1182 12.33 16.58 2.19
CA LYS A 1182 12.78 17.27 3.41
C LYS A 1182 13.86 18.33 3.16
N GLY A 1183 14.30 18.53 1.91
CA GLY A 1183 15.34 19.49 1.56
C GLY A 1183 14.82 20.94 1.50
N PRO A 1184 15.71 21.93 1.53
CA PRO A 1184 15.33 23.34 1.44
C PRO A 1184 14.67 23.68 0.10
N MET A 1185 13.72 24.62 0.12
CA MET A 1185 13.00 25.14 -1.06
C MET A 1185 13.51 26.53 -1.45
N ALA A 1186 13.57 26.82 -2.75
CA ALA A 1186 14.00 28.12 -3.25
C ALA A 1186 12.88 29.16 -3.08
N ASP A 1187 13.13 30.21 -2.31
CA ASP A 1187 12.29 31.42 -2.25
C ASP A 1187 12.20 32.14 -3.62
N PRO A 1188 11.03 32.13 -4.30
CA PRO A 1188 10.87 32.73 -5.63
C PRO A 1188 11.03 34.25 -5.64
N SER A 1189 10.96 34.91 -4.48
CA SER A 1189 11.16 36.36 -4.36
C SER A 1189 12.65 36.76 -4.37
N LYS A 1190 13.57 35.81 -4.17
CA LYS A 1190 15.01 36.03 -4.10
C LYS A 1190 15.69 35.60 -5.38
N LYS A 1191 16.13 36.57 -6.20
CA LYS A 1191 16.91 36.30 -7.42
C LYS A 1191 18.23 35.57 -7.17
N SER A 1192 18.75 35.63 -5.93
CA SER A 1192 19.95 34.92 -5.50
C SER A 1192 19.73 33.42 -5.26
N HIS A 1193 18.52 32.89 -5.38
CA HIS A 1193 18.27 31.46 -5.18
C HIS A 1193 18.20 30.71 -6.52
N VAL A 1194 18.91 29.59 -6.61
CA VAL A 1194 18.83 28.66 -7.74
C VAL A 1194 17.81 27.58 -7.41
N ALA A 1195 16.66 27.62 -8.08
CA ALA A 1195 15.60 26.64 -7.93
C ALA A 1195 15.82 25.43 -8.86
N CYS A 1196 15.46 24.24 -8.40
CA CYS A 1196 15.40 23.04 -9.21
C CYS A 1196 14.19 23.12 -10.16
N PRO A 1197 14.37 22.96 -11.48
CA PRO A 1197 13.28 23.18 -12.44
C PRO A 1197 12.31 22.00 -12.59
N LEU A 1198 12.62 20.84 -12.01
CA LEU A 1198 11.77 19.64 -12.04
C LEU A 1198 12.25 18.60 -11.01
N PRO A 1199 11.41 17.61 -10.64
CA PRO A 1199 11.82 16.52 -9.77
C PRO A 1199 12.82 15.59 -10.45
N GLY A 1200 13.86 15.15 -9.74
CA GLY A 1200 14.89 14.27 -10.29
C GLY A 1200 16.02 13.99 -9.30
N VAL A 1201 17.15 13.48 -9.80
CA VAL A 1201 18.35 13.17 -9.01
C VAL A 1201 19.51 14.05 -9.47
N ILE A 1202 20.22 14.72 -8.57
CA ILE A 1202 21.40 15.52 -8.93
C ILE A 1202 22.53 14.60 -9.38
N LYS A 1203 23.12 14.84 -10.56
CA LYS A 1203 24.28 14.09 -11.07
C LYS A 1203 25.58 14.86 -11.07
N THR A 1204 25.51 16.17 -11.20
CA THR A 1204 26.68 17.05 -11.07
C THR A 1204 26.27 18.31 -10.34
N SER A 1205 27.15 18.82 -9.48
CA SER A 1205 27.01 20.12 -8.83
C SER A 1205 28.27 20.95 -9.00
N ILE A 1206 28.10 22.27 -9.02
CA ILE A 1206 29.17 23.26 -8.93
C ILE A 1206 29.75 23.28 -7.50
N LYS A 1207 30.94 23.86 -7.32
CA LYS A 1207 31.55 24.05 -5.99
C LYS A 1207 31.18 25.41 -5.40
N GLU A 1208 31.08 25.46 -4.07
CA GLU A 1208 30.97 26.72 -3.33
C GLU A 1208 32.19 27.62 -3.58
N GLY A 1209 31.96 28.93 -3.66
CA GLY A 1209 32.96 29.96 -3.94
C GLY A 1209 33.33 30.15 -5.42
N ALA A 1210 32.70 29.43 -6.35
CA ALA A 1210 32.99 29.56 -7.78
C ALA A 1210 32.38 30.84 -8.38
N GLU A 1211 33.19 31.63 -9.09
CA GLU A 1211 32.73 32.70 -9.98
C GLU A 1211 32.26 32.09 -11.31
N VAL A 1212 31.03 32.40 -11.72
CA VAL A 1212 30.39 31.84 -12.91
C VAL A 1212 29.74 32.95 -13.73
N LYS A 1213 29.82 32.84 -15.06
CA LYS A 1213 29.16 33.79 -15.97
C LYS A 1213 27.74 33.35 -16.24
N LYS A 1214 26.92 34.29 -16.70
CA LYS A 1214 25.58 33.98 -17.20
C LYS A 1214 25.63 32.81 -18.20
N ASP A 1215 24.72 31.86 -18.01
CA ASP A 1215 24.55 30.61 -18.79
C ASP A 1215 25.58 29.49 -18.52
N ASP A 1216 26.54 29.69 -17.61
CA ASP A 1216 27.43 28.60 -17.16
C ASP A 1216 26.65 27.49 -16.44
N LEU A 1217 27.10 26.24 -16.57
CA LEU A 1217 26.43 25.08 -15.96
C LEU A 1217 26.65 25.03 -14.45
N LEU A 1218 25.57 24.96 -13.68
CA LEU A 1218 25.60 24.84 -12.22
C LEU A 1218 25.30 23.42 -11.73
N PHE A 1219 24.23 22.81 -12.25
CA PHE A 1219 23.79 21.47 -11.85
C PHE A 1219 23.29 20.67 -13.05
N THR A 1220 23.38 19.34 -12.96
CA THR A 1220 22.67 18.43 -13.86
C THR A 1220 21.68 17.62 -13.05
N VAL A 1221 20.39 17.72 -13.36
CA VAL A 1221 19.30 16.98 -12.73
C VAL A 1221 18.87 15.86 -13.68
N VAL A 1222 18.98 14.60 -13.28
CA VAL A 1222 18.43 13.46 -14.04
C VAL A 1222 17.03 13.17 -13.58
N ALA A 1223 16.07 13.40 -14.46
CA ALA A 1223 14.68 13.08 -14.25
C ALA A 1223 14.21 12.18 -15.38
N MET A 1224 13.57 11.05 -15.06
CA MET A 1224 13.02 10.13 -16.07
C MET A 1224 14.04 9.73 -17.16
N LYS A 1225 15.31 9.54 -16.79
CA LYS A 1225 16.46 9.23 -17.68
C LYS A 1225 16.85 10.35 -18.65
N MET A 1226 16.35 11.57 -18.46
CA MET A 1226 16.78 12.78 -19.16
C MET A 1226 17.64 13.65 -18.24
N GLU A 1227 18.75 14.16 -18.75
CA GLU A 1227 19.57 15.15 -18.08
C GLU A 1227 19.03 16.55 -18.35
N VAL A 1228 18.76 17.31 -17.28
CA VAL A 1228 18.37 18.70 -17.33
C VAL A 1228 19.48 19.55 -16.73
N LEU A 1229 19.98 20.48 -17.54
CA LEU A 1229 21.08 21.37 -17.19
C LEU A 1229 20.53 22.64 -16.53
N VAL A 1230 20.88 22.87 -15.27
CA VAL A 1230 20.56 24.10 -14.53
C VAL A 1230 21.72 25.06 -14.70
N ARG A 1231 21.45 26.25 -15.25
CA ARG A 1231 22.48 27.25 -15.63
C ARG A 1231 22.41 28.52 -14.79
N ALA A 1232 23.51 29.26 -14.73
CA ALA A 1232 23.62 30.51 -14.00
C ALA A 1232 22.75 31.61 -14.64
N PRO A 1233 21.89 32.31 -13.87
CA PRO A 1233 20.96 33.29 -14.43
C PRO A 1233 21.61 34.64 -14.78
N ALA A 1234 22.79 34.93 -14.22
CA ALA A 1234 23.60 36.12 -14.44
C ALA A 1234 25.07 35.81 -14.08
N ASP A 1235 25.97 36.77 -14.30
CA ASP A 1235 27.32 36.71 -13.73
C ASP A 1235 27.20 36.76 -12.20
N CYS A 1236 27.73 35.76 -11.49
CA CYS A 1236 27.52 35.61 -10.05
C CYS A 1236 28.60 34.73 -9.39
N THR A 1237 28.61 34.73 -8.05
CA THR A 1237 29.44 33.84 -7.24
C THR A 1237 28.57 32.85 -6.46
N ILE A 1238 28.93 31.57 -6.42
CA ILE A 1238 28.22 30.55 -5.63
C ILE A 1238 28.56 30.73 -4.15
N LEU A 1239 27.59 31.12 -3.32
CA LEU A 1239 27.78 31.27 -1.87
C LEU A 1239 27.67 29.95 -1.11
N GLU A 1240 26.68 29.13 -1.48
CA GLU A 1240 26.36 27.88 -0.78
C GLU A 1240 25.71 26.90 -1.75
N VAL A 1241 26.10 25.62 -1.68
CA VAL A 1241 25.47 24.52 -2.42
C VAL A 1241 24.62 23.73 -1.43
N CYS A 1242 23.30 23.76 -1.60
CA CYS A 1242 22.35 23.28 -0.59
C CYS A 1242 21.95 21.80 -0.77
N ILE A 1243 22.42 21.14 -1.83
CA ILE A 1243 22.06 19.76 -2.19
C ILE A 1243 23.29 18.99 -2.68
N ALA A 1244 23.43 17.72 -2.27
CA ALA A 1244 24.55 16.87 -2.67
C ALA A 1244 24.30 16.15 -4.00
N VAL A 1245 25.37 15.63 -4.61
CA VAL A 1245 25.26 14.73 -5.76
C VAL A 1245 24.59 13.43 -5.31
N ASP A 1246 23.72 12.90 -6.17
CA ASP A 1246 22.84 11.74 -5.99
C ASP A 1246 21.63 11.94 -5.04
N ASP A 1247 21.41 13.15 -4.52
CA ASP A 1247 20.18 13.47 -3.78
C ASP A 1247 18.96 13.56 -4.71
N GLU A 1248 17.82 13.06 -4.23
CA GLU A 1248 16.51 13.26 -4.84
C GLU A 1248 15.96 14.66 -4.51
N VAL A 1249 15.58 15.39 -5.54
CA VAL A 1249 15.04 16.75 -5.48
C VAL A 1249 13.67 16.83 -6.12
N VAL A 1250 12.86 17.80 -5.69
CA VAL A 1250 11.55 18.13 -6.27
C VAL A 1250 11.60 19.45 -7.03
N ASP A 1251 10.57 19.74 -7.82
CA ASP A 1251 10.41 21.05 -8.45
C ASP A 1251 10.40 22.16 -7.39
N GLY A 1252 11.17 23.22 -7.62
CA GLY A 1252 11.33 24.35 -6.69
C GLY A 1252 12.32 24.11 -5.53
N ALA A 1253 12.97 22.95 -5.44
CA ALA A 1253 14.03 22.69 -4.45
C ALA A 1253 15.19 23.72 -4.56
N LEU A 1254 15.75 24.17 -3.44
CA LEU A 1254 16.90 25.08 -3.43
C LEU A 1254 18.19 24.31 -3.71
N LEU A 1255 18.81 24.55 -4.88
CA LEU A 1255 20.06 23.90 -5.27
C LEU A 1255 21.29 24.67 -4.78
N ALA A 1256 21.29 26.00 -4.90
CA ALA A 1256 22.37 26.87 -4.46
C ALA A 1256 21.89 28.29 -4.16
N LYS A 1257 22.69 29.04 -3.39
CA LYS A 1257 22.57 30.48 -3.19
C LYS A 1257 23.70 31.21 -3.91
N LEU A 1258 23.37 32.34 -4.52
CA LEU A 1258 24.23 33.17 -5.35
C LEU A 1258 24.48 34.54 -4.71
N GLU A 1259 25.64 35.12 -4.98
CA GLU A 1259 25.91 36.55 -4.89
C GLU A 1259 25.87 37.12 -6.31
N LEU A 1260 24.85 37.94 -6.62
CA LEU A 1260 24.57 38.51 -7.95
C LEU A 1260 25.24 39.87 -8.17
#